data_AF-A0A945ZMP6-F1
#
_entry.id   AF-A0A945ZMP6-F1
#
_cell.length_a   1.000
_cell.length_b   1.000
_cell.length_c   1.000
_cell.angle_alpha   90.00
_cell.angle_beta   90.00
_cell.angle_gamma   90.00
#
_symmetry.space_group_name_H-M   'P 1'
#
loop_
_entity.id
_entity.type
_entity.pdbx_description
1 polymer ?
#
loop_
_entity_poly.entity_id
_entity_poly.type
_entity_poly.pdbx_seq_one_letter_code
_entity_poly.pdbx_strand_id
1 'polypeptide(L)'
;MINLLTNPNRNKICNQIFLGFKYLISVSILFQIGFAKRNKVIRQNNPSQFSFEIITTPETIGDLGEQSFLIGIPNQDYPTVSVQYQNPVDCPFDCASFKSKGEFWVQTQKVQGLNTATLVISPMAQNGKYYQTIHVDIHFDEKREKVFPPNQNQSKLLAPQIMNWDIAKNWVERPISKRARSASFPEGTWLSFSLEEDEIKSIEYNALLSAYSELESADPRSFSLYTGANLGRAKSQASNMEIEDNLVEISLDILGEDDGSFDSGDKIIFYGHGPSGFDNNGSSVSFNQNLYFTKNTYYLFIPNDNNLRGQRIETASVPNDVTISLDYGISYIHQEVDLVNPANSGLGWASSPIAYGGTYSLNLNILNPKPTVDASIQMGFLGGELVVTPSHNTSHQIKTYFNSTQNAFKDSISWSSVGYNTASFFLDGSELSNGINSFFAVNTSNYSNSRPFFDYFNLKYGRQLSTNGNYDFYALEQNLKIRFSLEGAPANTLRIWDISEPESPKSVTINPSTNQSSFDTQTQSNSPSHYIVFQSNDIASIFSINNKGSVNFSILRKESILADHIIIAPESYRESAQSLLSLRSPAIYASLEDIFREFSAGNPDPMAIRNFIQWTQEYWQSPKPYSAFLIGDADFDYRNITGESETILPTIEVGITGSWATDDRLATIYGAIPEIALGRFPARSIAQFESFIEKILMLEAEPELGPWRQRVTLLADDGARPENDSWEISTGKSHTNNSEAIAELIPPTIEINKLYMLEYPEESDVSIYGVVKPEATKALMESISTGTAIISYIGHGSPTQLAQERLLYLERGDIQTMNPGKKLPVWIVGTCSFGHFDDVQVESFAEELVRAPMNGASAVISTTRIISVNANANYTGDLFSTIFNQGKVTNLPIGSILRSVKTGNKEGEYFTLFGDPAMKLPMPADTLSITTINPDTIETLALASFSGQQTSISQNGTGIVTLRDAERTVTREYNFLSTIQSITYTLPGPLLFRGQFSFAGENFDGNFRVPLDISYSDKNAKMNIYIYDEDGMGEALGNKSQIPLVGGDASSDHVGPIISFESEDGRILSTGDHLGKGETMRIRLTDALGINLTNEIGHEITITNATDQSTTNITNDFIYDVNSITTGTLPYIFDENETEVRFIIKAWDSANNSSEKELLLNLTESENLSLYNIFNYPNPFD
;
A
#
# COMPACT_ATOMS: atom_id res chain seq x y z
N MET A 1 -22.34 -68.75 9.18
CA MET A 1 -22.88 -69.64 8.12
C MET A 1 -22.80 -68.86 6.82
N ILE A 2 -22.03 -69.17 5.78
CA ILE A 2 -21.30 -70.35 5.25
C ILE A 2 -20.21 -69.72 4.33
N ASN A 3 -18.89 -69.90 4.57
CA ASN A 3 -17.97 -70.87 3.91
C ASN A 3 -17.91 -70.77 2.36
N LEU A 4 -16.81 -70.84 1.59
CA LEU A 4 -15.39 -71.26 1.72
C LEU A 4 -14.71 -70.98 0.34
N LEU A 5 -13.40 -70.62 0.34
CA LEU A 5 -12.23 -71.21 -0.37
C LEU A 5 -12.40 -71.73 -1.85
N THR A 6 -11.43 -71.73 -2.79
CA THR A 6 -9.96 -71.53 -2.86
C THR A 6 -9.47 -71.70 -4.31
N ASN A 7 -8.35 -71.03 -4.62
CA ASN A 7 -7.21 -71.28 -5.58
C ASN A 7 -6.90 -72.76 -5.97
N PRO A 8 -5.89 -73.18 -6.81
CA PRO A 8 -4.90 -72.49 -7.70
C PRO A 8 -4.46 -73.26 -9.01
N ASN A 9 -3.51 -72.70 -9.79
CA ASN A 9 -2.39 -73.34 -10.58
C ASN A 9 -2.11 -72.54 -11.89
N ARG A 10 -0.88 -72.31 -12.39
CA ARG A 10 0.49 -72.68 -12.03
C ARG A 10 1.44 -71.82 -12.87
N ASN A 11 2.60 -71.56 -12.30
CA ASN A 11 3.68 -70.72 -12.79
C ASN A 11 4.71 -71.54 -13.63
N LYS A 12 5.50 -70.82 -14.45
CA LYS A 12 6.81 -71.17 -15.07
C LYS A 12 6.81 -72.01 -16.36
N ILE A 13 7.29 -71.40 -17.46
CA ILE A 13 8.65 -71.57 -18.02
C ILE A 13 8.86 -70.47 -19.08
N CYS A 14 9.82 -69.58 -18.82
CA CYS A 14 10.89 -69.12 -19.72
C CYS A 14 11.38 -67.75 -19.26
N ASN A 15 12.25 -67.78 -18.26
CA ASN A 15 13.18 -66.71 -17.96
C ASN A 15 14.55 -67.15 -18.51
N GLN A 16 15.29 -66.19 -19.06
CA GLN A 16 16.71 -66.25 -19.48
C GLN A 16 17.02 -66.81 -20.87
N ILE A 17 16.94 -65.92 -21.87
CA ILE A 17 18.14 -65.60 -22.65
C ILE A 17 18.31 -64.08 -22.63
N PHE A 18 19.49 -63.71 -22.16
CA PHE A 18 19.96 -62.38 -21.79
C PHE A 18 20.62 -61.69 -22.99
N LEU A 19 20.74 -60.36 -22.91
CA LEU A 19 21.74 -59.51 -23.57
C LEU A 19 21.65 -59.33 -25.10
N GLY A 20 21.16 -58.15 -25.50
CA GLY A 20 21.54 -57.63 -26.82
C GLY A 20 20.74 -56.49 -27.43
N PHE A 21 20.00 -55.65 -26.70
CA PHE A 21 19.59 -54.34 -27.25
C PHE A 21 19.44 -53.31 -26.11
N LYS A 22 20.55 -52.59 -25.89
CA LYS A 22 20.64 -51.37 -25.08
C LYS A 22 20.48 -50.16 -26.03
N TYR A 23 19.96 -49.06 -25.48
CA TYR A 23 19.94 -47.68 -25.99
C TYR A 23 18.85 -47.30 -27.01
N LEU A 24 17.70 -46.85 -26.52
CA LEU A 24 17.21 -45.46 -26.66
C LEU A 24 15.85 -45.30 -25.96
N ILE A 25 15.67 -44.14 -25.32
CA ILE A 25 14.47 -43.61 -24.65
C ILE A 25 14.30 -44.05 -23.19
N SER A 26 15.16 -43.47 -22.36
CA SER A 26 14.82 -43.03 -21.00
C SER A 26 14.56 -41.52 -21.06
N VAL A 27 13.59 -41.03 -20.29
CA VAL A 27 13.63 -39.80 -19.44
C VAL A 27 12.21 -39.25 -19.22
N SER A 28 11.82 -39.26 -17.93
CA SER A 28 10.89 -38.36 -17.21
C SER A 28 9.38 -38.43 -17.43
N ILE A 29 8.72 -39.27 -16.60
CA ILE A 29 7.47 -38.88 -15.90
C ILE A 29 7.58 -39.44 -14.48
N LEU A 30 7.92 -38.60 -13.50
CA LEU A 30 7.91 -38.92 -12.08
C LEU A 30 7.34 -37.72 -11.32
N PHE A 31 6.28 -38.00 -10.56
CA PHE A 31 5.59 -37.18 -9.55
C PHE A 31 4.96 -35.83 -9.99
N GLN A 32 3.67 -35.90 -10.33
CA GLN A 32 2.69 -34.91 -9.88
C GLN A 32 1.57 -35.68 -9.17
N ILE A 33 1.63 -35.74 -7.84
CA ILE A 33 0.51 -36.19 -7.00
C ILE A 33 -0.36 -34.96 -6.78
N GLY A 34 -1.67 -35.12 -7.01
CA GLY A 34 -2.62 -34.04 -7.07
C GLY A 34 -2.81 -33.28 -5.76
N PHE A 35 -2.81 -31.96 -5.90
CA PHE A 35 -3.60 -31.04 -5.08
C PHE A 35 -4.38 -30.20 -6.09
N ALA A 36 -5.70 -30.04 -5.92
CA ALA A 36 -6.52 -29.23 -6.81
C ALA A 36 -7.35 -28.25 -5.97
N LYS A 37 -7.18 -26.93 -6.24
CA LYS A 37 -8.17 -25.87 -5.97
C LYS A 37 -8.27 -24.85 -7.12
N ARG A 38 -7.17 -24.35 -7.68
CA ARG A 38 -7.13 -23.74 -9.03
C ARG A 38 -5.72 -23.88 -9.60
N ASN A 39 -5.51 -24.84 -10.51
CA ASN A 39 -4.17 -25.09 -11.03
C ASN A 39 -3.96 -24.45 -12.40
N LYS A 40 -2.86 -23.71 -12.51
CA LYS A 40 -2.33 -23.15 -13.74
C LYS A 40 -1.24 -24.09 -14.23
N VAL A 41 -1.46 -24.82 -15.33
CA VAL A 41 -0.49 -25.76 -15.87
C VAL A 41 0.05 -25.21 -17.18
N ILE A 42 1.31 -24.77 -17.18
CA ILE A 42 1.99 -24.34 -18.41
C ILE A 42 2.20 -25.58 -19.29
N ARG A 43 1.66 -25.56 -20.50
CA ARG A 43 1.78 -26.64 -21.50
C ARG A 43 2.89 -26.35 -22.49
N GLN A 44 3.02 -25.10 -22.91
CA GLN A 44 4.02 -24.68 -23.87
C GLN A 44 4.51 -23.28 -23.53
N ASN A 45 5.83 -23.08 -23.56
CA ASN A 45 6.43 -21.78 -23.36
C ASN A 45 7.62 -21.64 -24.31
N ASN A 46 7.38 -21.05 -25.48
CA ASN A 46 8.41 -20.81 -26.48
C ASN A 46 8.23 -19.43 -27.15
N PRO A 47 9.19 -18.98 -27.98
CA PRO A 47 9.15 -17.63 -28.51
C PRO A 47 7.99 -17.27 -29.46
N SER A 48 7.22 -18.23 -29.96
CA SER A 48 6.07 -17.98 -30.85
C SER A 48 4.72 -18.35 -30.20
N GLN A 49 4.73 -19.15 -29.14
CA GLN A 49 3.51 -19.63 -28.49
C GLN A 49 3.71 -19.84 -26.99
N PHE A 50 2.76 -19.34 -26.20
CA PHE A 50 2.60 -19.65 -24.79
C PHE A 50 1.21 -20.23 -24.55
N SER A 51 1.13 -21.42 -23.96
CA SER A 51 -0.14 -22.07 -23.66
C SER A 51 -0.17 -22.63 -22.25
N PHE A 52 -1.33 -22.51 -21.63
CA PHE A 52 -1.57 -22.97 -20.28
C PHE A 52 -3.01 -23.41 -20.09
N GLU A 53 -3.22 -24.24 -19.08
CA GLU A 53 -4.53 -24.70 -18.65
C GLU A 53 -4.89 -24.12 -17.30
N ILE A 54 -6.13 -23.67 -17.15
CA ILE A 54 -6.75 -23.33 -15.88
C ILE A 54 -7.68 -24.48 -15.52
N ILE A 55 -7.37 -25.17 -14.43
CA ILE A 55 -8.19 -26.25 -13.90
C ILE A 55 -8.86 -25.74 -12.62
N THR A 56 -10.19 -25.63 -12.63
CA THR A 56 -11.00 -25.07 -11.55
C THR A 56 -11.79 -26.17 -10.85
N THR A 57 -11.55 -26.36 -9.56
CA THR A 57 -12.35 -27.26 -8.71
C THR A 57 -12.85 -26.42 -7.54
N PRO A 58 -14.03 -25.79 -7.65
CA PRO A 58 -14.40 -24.71 -6.77
C PRO A 58 -14.90 -25.25 -5.42
N GLU A 59 -14.30 -24.76 -4.34
CA GLU A 59 -14.70 -25.06 -2.95
C GLU A 59 -15.39 -23.86 -2.28
N THR A 60 -15.13 -22.68 -2.82
CA THR A 60 -15.84 -21.45 -2.48
C THR A 60 -16.39 -20.80 -3.75
N ILE A 61 -17.35 -19.89 -3.59
CA ILE A 61 -17.82 -19.07 -4.71
C ILE A 61 -16.71 -18.17 -5.29
N GLY A 62 -15.72 -17.82 -4.47
CA GLY A 62 -14.58 -17.03 -4.92
C GLY A 62 -13.62 -17.77 -5.83
N ASP A 63 -13.65 -19.10 -5.84
CA ASP A 63 -12.91 -19.89 -6.81
C ASP A 63 -13.37 -19.70 -8.25
N LEU A 64 -14.56 -19.13 -8.41
CA LEU A 64 -15.17 -18.84 -9.70
C LEU A 64 -15.04 -17.37 -10.11
N GLY A 65 -14.29 -16.58 -9.34
CA GLY A 65 -13.96 -15.20 -9.67
C GLY A 65 -13.08 -15.07 -10.93
N GLU A 66 -13.10 -13.87 -11.51
CA GLU A 66 -12.19 -13.50 -12.60
C GLU A 66 -10.73 -13.59 -12.14
N GLN A 67 -9.83 -14.04 -13.04
CA GLN A 67 -8.40 -14.14 -12.77
C GLN A 67 -7.61 -13.31 -13.77
N SER A 68 -6.62 -12.57 -13.29
CA SER A 68 -5.71 -11.77 -14.10
C SER A 68 -4.36 -12.47 -14.27
N PHE A 69 -3.85 -12.47 -15.50
CA PHE A 69 -2.56 -13.05 -15.86
C PHE A 69 -1.72 -12.00 -16.58
N LEU A 70 -0.57 -11.63 -16.00
CA LEU A 70 0.37 -10.74 -16.68
C LEU A 70 1.32 -11.55 -17.56
N ILE A 71 1.24 -11.29 -18.87
CA ILE A 71 2.01 -11.99 -19.90
C ILE A 71 3.03 -11.01 -20.49
N GLY A 72 4.30 -11.39 -20.54
CA GLY A 72 5.30 -10.67 -21.32
C GLY A 72 5.06 -10.92 -22.80
N ILE A 73 5.17 -9.87 -23.62
CA ILE A 73 4.91 -9.90 -25.06
C ILE A 73 6.10 -9.29 -25.82
N PRO A 74 6.38 -9.73 -27.07
CA PRO A 74 7.58 -9.30 -27.80
C PRO A 74 7.52 -7.88 -28.37
N ASN A 75 6.33 -7.26 -28.42
CA ASN A 75 6.08 -5.91 -28.91
C ASN A 75 4.82 -5.34 -28.23
N GLN A 76 4.35 -4.16 -28.62
CA GLN A 76 3.22 -3.47 -27.97
C GLN A 76 1.83 -3.97 -28.39
N ASP A 77 1.74 -4.79 -29.44
CA ASP A 77 0.47 -5.27 -29.96
C ASP A 77 -0.07 -6.42 -29.09
N TYR A 78 -1.41 -6.46 -28.91
CA TYR A 78 -2.03 -7.59 -28.24
C TYR A 78 -1.75 -8.89 -29.01
N PRO A 79 -1.28 -9.95 -28.34
CA PRO A 79 -1.07 -11.22 -28.99
C PRO A 79 -2.43 -11.86 -29.31
N THR A 80 -2.44 -12.76 -30.31
CA THR A 80 -3.66 -13.50 -30.65
C THR A 80 -3.90 -14.55 -29.57
N VAL A 81 -5.09 -14.52 -28.95
CA VAL A 81 -5.49 -15.49 -27.93
C VAL A 81 -6.63 -16.37 -28.45
N SER A 82 -6.52 -17.67 -28.20
CA SER A 82 -7.58 -18.66 -28.41
C SER A 82 -7.88 -19.32 -27.08
N VAL A 83 -9.12 -19.18 -26.59
CA VAL A 83 -9.56 -19.79 -25.35
C VAL A 83 -10.58 -20.89 -25.64
N GLN A 84 -10.35 -22.09 -25.10
CA GLN A 84 -11.26 -23.22 -25.21
C GLN A 84 -11.83 -23.56 -23.83
N TYR A 85 -13.11 -23.24 -23.65
CA TYR A 85 -13.86 -23.57 -22.46
C TYR A 85 -14.44 -24.98 -22.57
N GLN A 86 -14.04 -25.88 -21.65
CA GLN A 86 -14.44 -27.28 -21.70
C GLN A 86 -15.33 -27.67 -20.51
N ASN A 87 -16.23 -28.61 -20.77
CA ASN A 87 -17.03 -29.32 -19.76
C ASN A 87 -17.72 -28.37 -18.76
N PRO A 88 -18.77 -27.62 -19.16
CA PRO A 88 -19.52 -26.82 -18.21
C PRO A 88 -20.22 -27.73 -17.19
N VAL A 89 -19.93 -27.50 -15.91
CA VAL A 89 -20.49 -28.22 -14.76
C VAL A 89 -21.44 -27.30 -14.00
N ASP A 90 -22.46 -27.85 -13.36
CA ASP A 90 -23.37 -27.08 -12.51
C ASP A 90 -22.59 -26.51 -11.31
N CYS A 91 -22.82 -25.23 -11.00
CA CYS A 91 -22.16 -24.58 -9.89
C CYS A 91 -22.62 -25.21 -8.56
N PRO A 92 -21.70 -25.61 -7.67
CA PRO A 92 -22.08 -26.17 -6.38
C PRO A 92 -22.62 -25.11 -5.39
N PHE A 93 -22.59 -23.83 -5.76
CA PHE A 93 -23.09 -22.68 -4.96
C PHE A 93 -24.22 -21.94 -5.70
N ASP A 94 -24.84 -20.97 -5.04
CA ASP A 94 -25.78 -20.06 -5.71
C ASP A 94 -25.03 -19.04 -6.57
N CYS A 95 -24.77 -19.43 -7.82
CA CYS A 95 -23.97 -18.66 -8.78
C CYS A 95 -24.84 -17.92 -9.81
N ALA A 96 -26.17 -17.87 -9.61
CA ALA A 96 -27.11 -17.28 -10.56
C ALA A 96 -26.95 -15.76 -10.73
N SER A 97 -26.37 -15.09 -9.73
CA SER A 97 -26.10 -13.65 -9.72
C SER A 97 -24.81 -13.24 -10.44
N PHE A 98 -23.90 -14.19 -10.72
CA PHE A 98 -22.60 -13.90 -11.32
C PHE A 98 -22.70 -13.79 -12.85
N LYS A 99 -22.25 -12.66 -13.39
CA LYS A 99 -22.14 -12.44 -14.83
C LYS A 99 -20.74 -12.78 -15.30
N SER A 100 -20.61 -13.72 -16.23
CA SER A 100 -19.35 -14.00 -16.90
C SER A 100 -19.07 -12.94 -17.98
N LYS A 101 -17.87 -12.38 -17.96
CA LYS A 101 -17.32 -11.55 -19.04
C LYS A 101 -16.46 -12.34 -20.03
N GLY A 102 -16.31 -13.66 -19.84
CA GLY A 102 -15.42 -14.49 -20.66
C GLY A 102 -13.95 -14.10 -20.49
N GLU A 103 -13.23 -14.04 -21.61
CA GLU A 103 -11.86 -13.57 -21.72
C GLU A 103 -11.77 -12.17 -22.32
N PHE A 104 -10.89 -11.33 -21.76
CA PHE A 104 -10.59 -10.03 -22.34
C PHE A 104 -9.21 -9.55 -21.89
N TRP A 105 -8.58 -8.75 -22.75
CA TRP A 105 -7.38 -8.02 -22.38
C TRP A 105 -7.74 -6.75 -21.63
N VAL A 106 -7.07 -6.50 -20.50
CA VAL A 106 -7.32 -5.31 -19.66
C VAL A 106 -6.49 -4.13 -20.16
N GLN A 107 -5.18 -4.33 -20.33
CA GLN A 107 -4.26 -3.33 -20.87
C GLN A 107 -3.01 -3.97 -21.50
N THR A 108 -2.33 -3.22 -22.36
CA THR A 108 -0.91 -3.39 -22.66
C THR A 108 -0.11 -2.23 -22.07
N GLN A 109 1.10 -2.52 -21.59
CA GLN A 109 2.04 -1.48 -21.16
C GLN A 109 3.48 -2.01 -21.14
N LYS A 110 4.44 -1.08 -21.12
CA LYS A 110 5.84 -1.40 -20.85
C LYS A 110 6.08 -1.34 -19.35
N VAL A 111 6.68 -2.39 -18.79
CA VAL A 111 7.06 -2.50 -17.37
C VAL A 111 8.53 -2.87 -17.31
N GLN A 112 9.36 -2.01 -16.74
CA GLN A 112 10.81 -2.25 -16.58
C GLN A 112 11.49 -2.65 -17.91
N GLY A 113 11.05 -2.05 -19.02
CA GLY A 113 11.55 -2.33 -20.36
C GLY A 113 10.93 -3.56 -21.06
N LEU A 114 10.05 -4.32 -20.41
CA LEU A 114 9.32 -5.43 -21.01
C LEU A 114 7.93 -4.98 -21.45
N ASN A 115 7.54 -5.22 -22.71
CA ASN A 115 6.13 -5.07 -23.09
C ASN A 115 5.31 -6.19 -22.43
N THR A 116 4.17 -5.84 -21.85
CA THR A 116 3.30 -6.75 -21.12
C THR A 116 1.85 -6.54 -21.51
N ALA A 117 1.04 -7.59 -21.35
CA ALA A 117 -0.40 -7.53 -21.49
C ALA A 117 -1.08 -8.32 -20.36
N THR A 118 -2.14 -7.76 -19.77
CA THR A 118 -2.93 -8.43 -18.73
C THR A 118 -4.13 -9.10 -19.35
N LEU A 119 -4.19 -10.43 -19.31
CA LEU A 119 -5.33 -11.22 -19.74
C LEU A 119 -6.21 -11.52 -18.54
N VAL A 120 -7.50 -11.21 -18.62
CA VAL A 120 -8.50 -11.65 -17.64
C VAL A 120 -9.33 -12.79 -18.21
N ILE A 121 -9.55 -13.82 -17.41
CA ILE A 121 -10.38 -14.99 -17.76
C ILE A 121 -11.36 -15.26 -16.62
N SER A 122 -12.63 -15.41 -16.97
CA SER A 122 -13.67 -15.87 -16.07
C SER A 122 -13.94 -17.37 -16.26
N PRO A 123 -13.93 -18.19 -15.19
CA PRO A 123 -14.35 -19.58 -15.27
C PRO A 123 -15.88 -19.74 -15.27
N MET A 124 -16.63 -18.67 -15.01
CA MET A 124 -18.10 -18.72 -14.98
C MET A 124 -18.69 -18.93 -16.37
N ALA A 125 -19.72 -19.78 -16.43
CA ALA A 125 -20.57 -20.00 -17.59
C ALA A 125 -21.98 -19.44 -17.32
N GLN A 126 -22.82 -19.38 -18.35
CA GLN A 126 -24.21 -18.95 -18.20
C GLN A 126 -25.06 -19.97 -17.41
N ASN A 127 -26.17 -19.50 -16.84
CA ASN A 127 -27.17 -20.32 -16.14
C ASN A 127 -26.65 -21.07 -14.90
N GLY A 128 -25.79 -20.44 -14.09
CA GLY A 128 -25.29 -21.04 -12.85
C GLY A 128 -24.37 -22.23 -13.08
N LYS A 129 -23.59 -22.21 -14.15
CA LYS A 129 -22.56 -23.23 -14.47
C LYS A 129 -21.18 -22.60 -14.46
N TYR A 130 -20.15 -23.43 -14.44
CA TYR A 130 -18.76 -23.00 -14.62
C TYR A 130 -17.98 -24.00 -15.49
N TYR A 131 -16.89 -23.56 -16.08
CA TYR A 131 -15.99 -24.42 -16.86
C TYR A 131 -14.91 -25.00 -15.95
N GLN A 132 -14.86 -26.33 -15.88
CA GLN A 132 -13.87 -27.02 -15.05
C GLN A 132 -12.46 -26.88 -15.62
N THR A 133 -12.32 -26.88 -16.94
CA THR A 133 -11.03 -26.74 -17.63
C THR A 133 -11.12 -25.67 -18.71
N ILE A 134 -10.15 -24.77 -18.73
CA ILE A 134 -10.01 -23.72 -19.74
C ILE A 134 -8.61 -23.83 -20.33
N HIS A 135 -8.51 -24.08 -21.62
CA HIS A 135 -7.23 -24.05 -22.34
C HIS A 135 -7.04 -22.67 -22.95
N VAL A 136 -5.86 -22.10 -22.75
CA VAL A 136 -5.50 -20.78 -23.25
C VAL A 136 -4.26 -20.94 -24.12
N ASP A 137 -4.39 -20.56 -25.40
CA ASP A 137 -3.30 -20.54 -26.36
C ASP A 137 -3.04 -19.12 -26.83
N ILE A 138 -1.87 -18.58 -26.47
CA ILE A 138 -1.41 -17.24 -26.85
C ILE A 138 -0.33 -17.37 -27.92
N HIS A 139 -0.54 -16.73 -29.06
CA HIS A 139 0.40 -16.70 -30.17
C HIS A 139 1.03 -15.32 -30.30
N PHE A 140 2.36 -15.29 -30.35
CA PHE A 140 3.15 -14.07 -30.44
C PHE A 140 3.57 -13.79 -31.88
N ASP A 141 3.66 -12.51 -32.26
CA ASP A 141 4.23 -12.10 -33.55
C ASP A 141 5.74 -12.41 -33.61
N GLU A 142 6.24 -12.74 -34.80
CA GLU A 142 7.66 -12.97 -35.08
C GLU A 142 8.48 -11.67 -35.11
N LYS A 143 7.84 -10.50 -35.23
CA LYS A 143 8.53 -9.21 -35.16
C LYS A 143 9.04 -8.93 -33.74
N ARG A 144 10.36 -8.87 -33.60
CA ARG A 144 11.05 -8.60 -32.32
C ARG A 144 11.82 -7.30 -32.40
N GLU A 145 11.71 -6.51 -31.34
CA GLU A 145 12.60 -5.36 -31.13
C GLU A 145 14.01 -5.81 -30.68
N LYS A 146 14.93 -4.87 -30.48
CA LYS A 146 16.28 -5.20 -29.97
C LYS A 146 16.21 -5.51 -28.47
N VAL A 147 16.61 -6.72 -28.11
CA VAL A 147 16.46 -7.27 -26.75
C VAL A 147 17.79 -7.43 -26.03
N PHE A 148 17.75 -7.40 -24.69
CA PHE A 148 18.89 -7.58 -23.81
C PHE A 148 18.51 -8.47 -22.61
N PRO A 149 19.48 -9.18 -21.99
CA PRO A 149 19.20 -9.86 -20.74
C PRO A 149 18.81 -8.83 -19.66
N PRO A 150 17.78 -9.12 -18.84
CA PRO A 150 17.38 -8.23 -17.75
C PRO A 150 18.51 -8.12 -16.74
N ASN A 151 18.68 -6.92 -16.18
CA ASN A 151 19.56 -6.73 -15.03
C ASN A 151 18.93 -7.32 -13.75
N GLN A 152 19.66 -7.29 -12.65
CA GLN A 152 19.21 -7.85 -11.37
C GLN A 152 17.93 -7.17 -10.84
N ASN A 153 17.84 -5.85 -10.95
CA ASN A 153 16.68 -5.06 -10.49
C ASN A 153 15.43 -5.33 -11.32
N GLN A 154 15.56 -5.39 -12.64
CA GLN A 154 14.48 -5.80 -13.54
C GLN A 154 14.03 -7.23 -13.20
N SER A 155 14.97 -8.15 -12.93
CA SER A 155 14.64 -9.53 -12.59
C SER A 155 13.92 -9.65 -11.24
N LYS A 156 14.30 -8.85 -10.23
CA LYS A 156 13.61 -8.78 -8.92
C LYS A 156 12.13 -8.41 -9.08
N LEU A 157 11.80 -7.54 -10.04
CA LEU A 157 10.45 -7.03 -10.25
C LEU A 157 9.62 -7.88 -11.23
N LEU A 158 10.22 -8.31 -12.34
CA LEU A 158 9.51 -8.97 -13.45
C LEU A 158 9.41 -10.49 -13.28
N ALA A 159 10.46 -11.15 -12.80
CA ALA A 159 10.47 -12.62 -12.67
C ALA A 159 9.32 -13.19 -11.83
N PRO A 160 8.96 -12.62 -10.66
CA PRO A 160 7.84 -13.13 -9.88
C PRO A 160 6.46 -12.78 -10.47
N GLN A 161 6.39 -11.78 -11.37
CA GLN A 161 5.15 -11.20 -11.87
C GLN A 161 4.72 -11.77 -13.23
N ILE A 162 5.68 -12.11 -14.09
CA ILE A 162 5.44 -12.49 -15.49
C ILE A 162 5.27 -14.00 -15.64
N MET A 163 4.09 -14.44 -16.09
CA MET A 163 3.76 -15.87 -16.16
C MET A 163 4.66 -16.66 -17.12
N ASN A 164 5.04 -16.07 -18.25
CA ASN A 164 5.89 -16.68 -19.27
C ASN A 164 7.36 -16.19 -19.18
N TRP A 165 7.83 -15.85 -17.98
CA TRP A 165 9.14 -15.22 -17.75
C TRP A 165 10.32 -15.96 -18.40
N ASP A 166 10.30 -17.30 -18.42
CA ASP A 166 11.39 -18.11 -19.02
C ASP A 166 11.73 -17.71 -20.46
N ILE A 167 10.73 -17.26 -21.21
CA ILE A 167 10.89 -16.75 -22.57
C ILE A 167 10.89 -15.23 -22.58
N ALA A 168 9.98 -14.59 -21.85
CA ALA A 168 9.79 -13.14 -21.85
C ALA A 168 11.00 -12.34 -21.35
N LYS A 169 11.87 -12.93 -20.52
CA LYS A 169 13.16 -12.32 -20.15
C LYS A 169 14.03 -11.98 -21.36
N ASN A 170 13.84 -12.65 -22.49
CA ASN A 170 14.56 -12.38 -23.74
C ASN A 170 13.86 -11.31 -24.60
N TRP A 171 12.82 -10.65 -24.09
CA TRP A 171 12.09 -9.56 -24.76
C TRP A 171 12.22 -8.22 -24.04
N VAL A 172 13.05 -8.17 -22.99
CA VAL A 172 13.33 -6.93 -22.26
C VAL A 172 14.15 -6.02 -23.16
N GLU A 173 13.61 -4.83 -23.44
CA GLU A 173 14.30 -3.80 -24.18
C GLU A 173 15.25 -3.03 -23.27
N ARG A 174 16.29 -2.43 -23.88
CA ARG A 174 17.13 -1.49 -23.14
C ARG A 174 16.30 -0.27 -22.79
N PRO A 175 16.27 0.20 -21.53
CA PRO A 175 15.72 1.50 -21.22
C PRO A 175 16.41 2.52 -22.12
N ILE A 176 15.63 3.29 -22.90
CA ILE A 176 16.18 4.41 -23.66
C ILE A 176 16.68 5.39 -22.62
N SER A 177 17.98 5.38 -22.34
CA SER A 177 18.61 6.47 -21.59
C SER A 177 18.53 7.68 -22.50
N LYS A 178 17.50 8.49 -22.27
CA LYS A 178 17.37 9.80 -22.88
C LYS A 178 18.48 10.65 -22.26
N ARG A 179 19.10 11.49 -23.08
CA ARG A 179 19.88 12.61 -22.54
C ARG A 179 18.90 13.72 -22.27
N ALA A 180 18.86 14.18 -21.03
CA ALA A 180 18.10 15.36 -20.70
C ALA A 180 18.77 16.60 -21.31
N ARG A 181 17.96 17.58 -21.68
CA ARG A 181 18.44 18.96 -21.71
C ARG A 181 18.47 19.41 -20.26
N SER A 182 19.64 19.55 -19.65
CA SER A 182 19.73 20.21 -18.36
C SER A 182 19.76 21.72 -18.59
N ALA A 183 18.76 22.42 -18.05
CA ALA A 183 18.84 23.86 -17.91
C ALA A 183 19.91 24.17 -16.85
N SER A 184 21.07 24.69 -17.28
CA SER A 184 22.06 25.26 -16.38
C SER A 184 21.75 26.74 -16.23
N PHE A 185 21.35 27.15 -15.04
CA PHE A 185 21.21 28.56 -14.73
C PHE A 185 22.58 29.16 -14.41
N PRO A 186 22.86 30.42 -14.81
CA PRO A 186 24.09 31.09 -14.43
C PRO A 186 24.10 31.38 -12.92
N GLU A 187 25.27 31.74 -12.37
CA GLU A 187 25.35 32.13 -10.96
C GLU A 187 24.56 33.41 -10.70
N GLY A 188 23.83 33.45 -9.59
CA GLY A 188 22.99 34.59 -9.22
C GLY A 188 22.21 34.32 -7.95
N THR A 189 21.37 35.30 -7.60
CA THR A 189 20.46 35.24 -6.46
C THR A 189 19.05 34.92 -6.93
N TRP A 190 18.42 33.96 -6.26
CA TRP A 190 17.02 33.59 -6.46
C TRP A 190 16.17 34.18 -5.34
N LEU A 191 15.10 34.83 -5.72
CA LEU A 191 14.06 35.30 -4.82
C LEU A 191 12.77 34.55 -5.15
N SER A 192 11.95 34.23 -4.15
CA SER A 192 10.69 33.51 -4.36
C SER A 192 9.50 34.20 -3.70
N PHE A 193 8.35 34.15 -4.35
CA PHE A 193 7.05 34.59 -3.83
C PHE A 193 5.95 33.67 -4.38
N SER A 194 4.71 33.86 -3.92
CA SER A 194 3.60 33.01 -4.37
C SER A 194 2.35 33.81 -4.72
N LEU A 195 1.55 33.27 -5.64
CA LEU A 195 0.29 33.86 -6.13
C LEU A 195 -0.88 32.92 -5.86
N GLU A 196 -2.04 33.50 -5.56
CA GLU A 196 -3.30 32.78 -5.27
C GLU A 196 -4.28 32.80 -6.45
N GLU A 197 -4.21 33.82 -7.31
CA GLU A 197 -5.14 34.03 -8.42
C GLU A 197 -4.40 34.40 -9.70
N ASP A 198 -5.06 34.20 -10.84
CA ASP A 198 -4.59 34.66 -12.15
C ASP A 198 -4.84 36.17 -12.29
N GLU A 199 -3.77 36.98 -12.36
CA GLU A 199 -3.89 38.43 -12.42
C GLU A 199 -2.59 39.14 -12.83
N ILE A 200 -2.69 40.43 -13.16
CA ILE A 200 -1.53 41.30 -13.33
C ILE A 200 -0.99 41.65 -11.94
N LYS A 201 0.31 41.44 -11.72
CA LYS A 201 1.01 41.80 -10.49
C LYS A 201 2.17 42.75 -10.74
N SER A 202 2.54 43.50 -9.70
CA SER A 202 3.76 44.30 -9.69
C SER A 202 4.71 43.94 -8.55
N ILE A 203 6.01 44.11 -8.79
CA ILE A 203 7.05 44.15 -7.74
C ILE A 203 7.63 45.56 -7.74
N GLU A 204 7.38 46.28 -6.65
CA GLU A 204 7.85 47.65 -6.46
C GLU A 204 9.27 47.67 -5.87
N TYR A 205 10.04 48.72 -6.15
CA TYR A 205 11.40 48.94 -5.62
C TYR A 205 11.59 48.57 -4.14
N ASN A 206 10.75 49.11 -3.25
CA ASN A 206 10.92 48.91 -1.81
C ASN A 206 10.75 47.44 -1.39
N ALA A 207 9.87 46.69 -2.06
CA ALA A 207 9.67 45.27 -1.77
C ALA A 207 10.89 44.46 -2.22
N LEU A 208 11.43 44.77 -3.40
CA LEU A 208 12.60 44.10 -3.93
C LEU A 208 13.87 44.42 -3.12
N LEU A 209 14.09 45.69 -2.76
CA LEU A 209 15.22 46.13 -1.94
C LEU A 209 15.24 45.46 -0.57
N SER A 210 14.05 45.26 0.03
CA SER A 210 13.92 44.59 1.32
C SER A 210 14.34 43.12 1.27
N ALA A 211 14.17 42.46 0.13
CA ALA A 211 14.57 41.06 -0.07
C ALA A 211 16.00 40.91 -0.62
N TYR A 212 16.51 41.91 -1.34
CA TYR A 212 17.82 41.89 -1.97
C TYR A 212 18.55 43.22 -1.75
N SER A 213 19.47 43.24 -0.78
CA SER A 213 20.18 44.46 -0.34
C SER A 213 21.18 45.01 -1.36
N GLU A 214 21.56 44.22 -2.37
CA GLU A 214 22.55 44.60 -3.40
C GLU A 214 21.89 45.13 -4.68
N LEU A 215 20.59 45.43 -4.63
CA LEU A 215 19.77 45.85 -5.78
C LEU A 215 20.35 47.02 -6.57
N GLU A 216 20.97 48.00 -5.90
CA GLU A 216 21.60 49.17 -6.55
C GLU A 216 22.74 48.80 -7.51
N SER A 217 23.30 47.60 -7.40
CA SER A 217 24.39 47.10 -8.26
C SER A 217 23.92 46.19 -9.39
N ALA A 218 22.63 45.84 -9.40
CA ALA A 218 22.06 44.92 -10.36
C ALA A 218 21.34 45.66 -11.48
N ASP A 219 21.58 45.23 -12.73
CA ASP A 219 20.90 45.79 -13.90
C ASP A 219 19.52 45.13 -14.05
N PRO A 220 18.38 45.85 -13.94
CA PRO A 220 17.05 45.26 -14.06
C PRO A 220 16.81 44.59 -15.41
N ARG A 221 17.54 44.98 -16.46
CA ARG A 221 17.50 44.32 -17.78
C ARG A 221 17.91 42.86 -17.73
N SER A 222 18.67 42.47 -16.71
CA SER A 222 19.13 41.10 -16.48
C SER A 222 18.17 40.23 -15.68
N PHE A 223 17.11 40.82 -15.11
CA PHE A 223 16.16 40.07 -14.29
C PHE A 223 15.27 39.17 -15.15
N SER A 224 15.10 37.94 -14.68
CA SER A 224 14.22 36.92 -15.27
C SER A 224 13.23 36.43 -14.22
N LEU A 225 11.99 36.13 -14.63
CA LEU A 225 10.97 35.57 -13.76
C LEU A 225 10.61 34.16 -14.22
N TYR A 226 10.54 33.21 -13.29
CA TYR A 226 10.24 31.82 -13.59
C TYR A 226 9.10 31.28 -12.74
N THR A 227 8.37 30.31 -13.28
CA THR A 227 7.42 29.46 -12.53
C THR A 227 7.42 28.06 -13.14
N GLY A 228 6.62 27.15 -12.59
CA GLY A 228 6.48 25.79 -13.12
C GLY A 228 5.90 25.77 -14.53
N ALA A 229 6.27 24.78 -15.35
CA ALA A 229 5.77 24.66 -16.73
C ALA A 229 4.23 24.55 -16.86
N ASN A 230 3.53 24.09 -15.81
CA ASN A 230 2.07 24.05 -15.75
C ASN A 230 1.46 25.36 -15.22
N LEU A 231 2.28 26.39 -14.98
CA LEU A 231 1.87 27.71 -14.48
C LEU A 231 1.04 27.65 -13.18
N GLY A 232 1.30 26.64 -12.34
CA GLY A 232 0.58 26.40 -11.08
C GLY A 232 -0.62 25.46 -11.18
N ARG A 233 -1.08 25.10 -12.39
CA ARG A 233 -2.18 24.14 -12.56
C ARG A 233 -1.79 22.75 -12.09
N ALA A 234 -2.81 21.99 -11.67
CA ALA A 234 -2.62 20.61 -11.22
C ALA A 234 -2.08 19.74 -12.36
N LYS A 235 -1.07 18.93 -12.05
CA LYS A 235 -0.53 17.99 -13.02
C LYS A 235 -1.50 16.84 -13.26
N SER A 236 -1.54 16.39 -14.51
CA SER A 236 -2.37 15.24 -14.89
C SER A 236 -1.90 13.96 -14.20
N GLN A 237 -2.84 13.21 -13.62
CA GLN A 237 -2.60 11.85 -13.14
C GLN A 237 -2.50 10.81 -14.28
N ALA A 238 -2.70 11.21 -15.54
CA ALA A 238 -2.61 10.30 -16.68
C ALA A 238 -1.21 9.67 -16.81
N SER A 239 -1.13 8.43 -17.31
CA SER A 239 0.13 7.75 -17.61
C SER A 239 0.64 7.96 -19.01
N ASN A 240 1.90 7.60 -19.25
CA ASN A 240 2.62 7.77 -20.50
C ASN A 240 2.84 9.25 -20.89
N MET A 241 3.00 10.12 -19.91
CA MET A 241 3.33 11.53 -20.10
C MET A 241 4.86 11.73 -20.18
N GLU A 242 5.31 12.72 -20.97
CA GLU A 242 6.71 13.14 -20.94
C GLU A 242 6.99 14.02 -19.71
N ILE A 243 8.24 14.01 -19.25
CA ILE A 243 8.67 14.91 -18.17
C ILE A 243 8.92 16.29 -18.77
N GLU A 244 8.09 17.25 -18.37
CA GLU A 244 8.26 18.65 -18.74
C GLU A 244 9.50 19.29 -18.07
N ASP A 245 9.94 20.40 -18.68
CA ASP A 245 10.92 21.27 -18.05
C ASP A 245 10.39 21.79 -16.70
N ASN A 246 11.28 21.92 -15.71
CA ASN A 246 10.85 22.34 -14.38
C ASN A 246 10.35 23.79 -14.38
N LEU A 247 11.12 24.70 -14.99
CA LEU A 247 10.89 26.13 -14.96
C LEU A 247 10.70 26.66 -16.38
N VAL A 248 9.73 27.56 -16.54
CA VAL A 248 9.52 28.36 -17.75
C VAL A 248 9.68 29.84 -17.39
N GLU A 249 10.29 30.61 -18.29
CA GLU A 249 10.48 32.05 -18.11
C GLU A 249 9.21 32.82 -18.49
N ILE A 250 8.85 33.81 -17.69
CA ILE A 250 7.68 34.67 -17.87
C ILE A 250 8.16 36.05 -18.33
N SER A 251 7.59 36.56 -19.43
CA SER A 251 7.91 37.90 -19.94
C SER A 251 7.58 38.99 -18.91
N LEU A 252 8.50 39.94 -18.75
CA LEU A 252 8.34 41.10 -17.86
C LEU A 252 8.13 42.41 -18.64
N ASP A 253 7.40 43.34 -18.05
CA ASP A 253 7.42 44.77 -18.39
C ASP A 253 7.99 45.55 -17.20
N ILE A 254 9.15 46.19 -17.37
CA ILE A 254 9.83 46.92 -16.29
C ILE A 254 9.72 48.42 -16.58
N LEU A 255 8.95 49.12 -15.76
CA LEU A 255 8.88 50.58 -15.83
C LEU A 255 10.14 51.18 -15.20
N GLY A 256 10.82 52.07 -15.93
CA GLY A 256 12.07 52.71 -15.51
C GLY A 256 13.35 52.04 -16.01
N GLU A 257 13.25 50.92 -16.73
CA GLU A 257 14.38 50.07 -17.14
C GLU A 257 15.51 50.75 -17.96
N ASP A 258 15.21 51.86 -18.65
CA ASP A 258 16.08 52.46 -19.67
C ASP A 258 17.48 52.88 -19.17
N ASP A 259 17.59 53.31 -17.91
CA ASP A 259 18.85 53.79 -17.33
C ASP A 259 19.72 52.66 -16.75
N GLY A 260 19.21 51.42 -16.72
CA GLY A 260 19.90 50.25 -16.20
C GLY A 260 20.07 50.24 -14.68
N SER A 261 19.33 51.07 -13.95
CA SER A 261 19.20 51.04 -12.49
C SER A 261 17.75 50.70 -12.14
N PHE A 262 17.50 50.14 -10.95
CA PHE A 262 16.15 49.90 -10.46
C PHE A 262 15.92 50.76 -9.22
N ASP A 263 15.24 51.90 -9.40
CA ASP A 263 15.12 52.99 -8.43
C ASP A 263 13.70 53.10 -7.84
N SER A 264 13.50 54.03 -6.88
CA SER A 264 12.23 54.20 -6.14
C SER A 264 10.96 54.44 -6.97
N GLY A 265 11.07 54.78 -8.26
CA GLY A 265 9.96 54.95 -9.18
C GLY A 265 9.68 53.72 -10.07
N ASP A 266 10.53 52.69 -9.96
CA ASP A 266 10.55 51.57 -10.88
C ASP A 266 9.77 50.39 -10.32
N LYS A 267 9.22 49.61 -11.26
CA LYS A 267 8.51 48.39 -10.92
C LYS A 267 8.51 47.39 -12.05
N ILE A 268 8.51 46.13 -11.67
CA ILE A 268 8.35 44.97 -12.55
C ILE A 268 6.86 44.66 -12.64
N ILE A 269 6.31 44.49 -13.83
CA ILE A 269 4.92 44.11 -14.10
C ILE A 269 4.91 42.82 -14.91
N PHE A 270 4.02 41.90 -14.57
CA PHE A 270 3.85 40.64 -15.28
C PHE A 270 2.43 40.09 -15.10
N TYR A 271 2.05 39.15 -15.95
CA TYR A 271 0.84 38.35 -15.77
C TYR A 271 1.20 37.06 -15.04
N GLY A 272 0.65 36.87 -13.85
CA GLY A 272 0.90 35.71 -13.02
C GLY A 272 -0.33 34.81 -12.95
N HIS A 273 -0.11 33.51 -12.90
CA HIS A 273 -1.13 32.49 -12.70
C HIS A 273 -1.12 32.01 -11.25
N GLY A 274 -2.32 31.95 -10.66
CA GLY A 274 -2.59 31.20 -9.45
C GLY A 274 -2.64 29.69 -9.76
N PRO A 275 -2.90 28.86 -8.75
CA PRO A 275 -3.00 27.42 -8.96
C PRO A 275 -4.29 27.00 -9.70
N SER A 276 -5.33 27.83 -9.68
CA SER A 276 -6.64 27.55 -10.30
C SER A 276 -7.09 28.72 -11.17
N GLY A 277 -7.73 28.44 -12.30
CA GLY A 277 -8.15 29.47 -13.25
C GLY A 277 -8.80 28.92 -14.51
N PHE A 278 -9.15 29.79 -15.45
CA PHE A 278 -9.74 29.39 -16.74
C PHE A 278 -8.65 29.20 -17.79
N ASP A 279 -8.64 28.00 -18.41
CA ASP A 279 -7.67 27.65 -19.44
C ASP A 279 -8.38 27.21 -20.73
N ASN A 280 -7.68 27.39 -21.85
CA ASN A 280 -8.12 26.92 -23.15
C ASN A 280 -8.06 25.39 -23.22
N ASN A 281 -9.20 24.75 -23.52
CA ASN A 281 -9.31 23.33 -23.81
C ASN A 281 -9.82 23.14 -25.25
N GLY A 282 -8.88 23.09 -26.18
CA GLY A 282 -9.18 23.15 -27.62
C GLY A 282 -9.89 24.46 -27.98
N SER A 283 -11.11 24.35 -28.53
CA SER A 283 -11.95 25.52 -28.89
C SER A 283 -12.84 26.03 -27.74
N SER A 284 -12.77 25.40 -26.57
CA SER A 284 -13.55 25.76 -25.38
C SER A 284 -12.67 26.32 -24.28
N VAL A 285 -13.27 26.99 -23.30
CA VAL A 285 -12.60 27.47 -22.09
C VAL A 285 -13.21 26.73 -20.90
N SER A 286 -12.37 26.18 -20.03
CA SER A 286 -12.80 25.43 -18.85
C SER A 286 -12.04 25.88 -17.62
N PHE A 287 -12.72 25.89 -16.46
CA PHE A 287 -12.07 26.12 -15.19
C PHE A 287 -11.25 24.88 -14.79
N ASN A 288 -10.01 25.09 -14.38
CA ASN A 288 -9.13 24.08 -13.82
C ASN A 288 -8.85 24.43 -12.36
N GLN A 289 -9.25 23.55 -11.46
CA GLN A 289 -9.02 23.69 -10.03
C GLN A 289 -7.86 22.80 -9.60
N ASN A 290 -6.93 23.37 -8.84
CA ASN A 290 -5.89 22.60 -8.18
C ASN A 290 -6.32 22.23 -6.77
N LEU A 291 -6.43 20.92 -6.53
CA LEU A 291 -6.87 20.37 -5.25
C LEU A 291 -5.72 20.11 -4.28
N TYR A 292 -4.46 20.24 -4.72
CA TYR A 292 -3.28 19.93 -3.91
C TYR A 292 -2.70 21.16 -3.21
N PHE A 293 -2.80 22.35 -3.80
CA PHE A 293 -2.26 23.58 -3.21
C PHE A 293 -3.02 24.83 -3.64
N THR A 294 -2.98 25.86 -2.79
CA THR A 294 -3.69 27.14 -2.98
C THR A 294 -2.78 28.29 -3.38
N LYS A 295 -1.46 28.07 -3.48
CA LYS A 295 -0.48 29.10 -3.85
C LYS A 295 0.50 28.56 -4.87
N ASN A 296 0.62 29.23 -6.02
CA ASN A 296 1.62 28.92 -7.03
C ASN A 296 2.92 29.69 -6.78
N THR A 297 4.06 29.01 -6.83
CA THR A 297 5.38 29.59 -6.58
C THR A 297 5.99 30.20 -7.84
N TYR A 298 6.57 31.39 -7.66
CA TYR A 298 7.34 32.13 -8.65
C TYR A 298 8.75 32.41 -8.13
N TYR A 299 9.70 32.48 -9.05
CA TYR A 299 11.11 32.73 -8.78
C TYR A 299 11.62 33.90 -9.61
N LEU A 300 12.00 35.01 -8.97
CA LEU A 300 12.74 36.08 -9.61
C LEU A 300 14.24 35.77 -9.51
N PHE A 301 14.91 35.73 -10.65
CA PHE A 301 16.34 35.46 -10.76
C PHE A 301 17.10 36.73 -11.11
N ILE A 302 18.08 37.07 -10.27
CA ILE A 302 19.00 38.19 -10.44
C ILE A 302 20.40 37.60 -10.68
N PRO A 303 20.89 37.55 -11.93
CA PRO A 303 22.20 36.99 -12.22
C PRO A 303 23.34 37.87 -11.73
N ASN A 304 24.49 37.27 -11.45
CA ASN A 304 25.71 38.01 -11.15
C ASN A 304 26.28 38.74 -12.39
N ASP A 305 25.96 38.24 -13.60
CA ASP A 305 26.35 38.87 -14.87
C ASP A 305 25.24 39.79 -15.40
N ASN A 306 25.42 41.10 -15.18
CA ASN A 306 24.52 42.15 -15.67
C ASN A 306 24.43 42.23 -17.21
N ASN A 307 25.23 41.49 -17.99
CA ASN A 307 25.09 41.44 -19.45
C ASN A 307 24.00 40.46 -19.92
N LEU A 308 23.52 39.59 -19.05
CA LEU A 308 22.39 38.71 -19.36
C LEU A 308 21.10 39.52 -19.51
N ARG A 309 20.15 38.99 -20.27
CA ARG A 309 18.87 39.65 -20.54
C ARG A 309 17.74 38.68 -20.29
N GLY A 310 16.80 39.07 -19.43
CA GLY A 310 15.58 38.30 -19.22
C GLY A 310 14.54 38.58 -20.29
N GLN A 311 13.51 37.74 -20.32
CA GLN A 311 12.41 37.87 -21.28
C GLN A 311 11.59 39.14 -21.02
N ARG A 312 11.18 39.82 -22.09
CA ARG A 312 10.38 41.05 -22.04
C ARG A 312 9.11 40.92 -22.84
N ILE A 313 8.08 41.65 -22.43
CA ILE A 313 6.81 41.71 -23.16
C ILE A 313 7.05 42.42 -24.49
N GLU A 314 6.83 41.69 -25.58
CA GLU A 314 6.96 42.23 -26.94
C GLU A 314 5.68 42.93 -27.38
N THR A 315 5.77 43.79 -28.40
CA THR A 315 4.57 44.38 -29.02
C THR A 315 3.96 43.41 -30.03
N ALA A 316 2.66 43.14 -29.92
CA ALA A 316 1.92 42.33 -30.88
C ALA A 316 1.90 42.96 -32.28
N SER A 317 1.92 42.13 -33.32
CA SER A 317 1.80 42.61 -34.70
C SER A 317 0.39 43.11 -35.00
N VAL A 318 0.29 44.30 -35.57
CA VAL A 318 -0.98 44.88 -35.99
C VAL A 318 -1.36 44.31 -37.37
N PRO A 319 -2.56 43.74 -37.57
CA PRO A 319 -2.99 43.27 -38.88
C PRO A 319 -3.20 44.43 -39.85
N ASN A 320 -2.95 44.19 -41.15
CA ASN A 320 -3.06 45.22 -42.19
C ASN A 320 -4.52 45.57 -42.56
N ASP A 321 -5.48 44.73 -42.15
CA ASP A 321 -6.90 44.79 -42.48
C ASP A 321 -7.71 44.17 -41.34
N VAL A 322 -8.99 44.53 -41.25
CA VAL A 322 -9.92 44.05 -40.22
C VAL A 322 -11.08 43.33 -40.91
N THR A 323 -11.40 42.12 -40.47
CA THR A 323 -12.51 41.30 -40.97
C THR A 323 -13.83 41.68 -40.29
N ILE A 324 -13.81 41.86 -38.97
CA ILE A 324 -14.99 42.16 -38.16
C ILE A 324 -14.62 43.13 -37.03
N SER A 325 -15.58 43.95 -36.61
CA SER A 325 -15.45 44.81 -35.43
C SER A 325 -16.41 44.33 -34.35
N LEU A 326 -15.90 44.17 -33.13
CA LEU A 326 -16.66 43.77 -31.94
C LEU A 326 -16.47 44.81 -30.84
N ASP A 327 -17.51 45.08 -30.06
CA ASP A 327 -17.46 45.95 -28.88
C ASP A 327 -17.63 45.18 -27.56
N TYR A 328 -17.53 43.85 -27.63
CA TYR A 328 -17.63 42.93 -26.51
C TYR A 328 -16.57 41.82 -26.63
N GLY A 329 -16.28 41.19 -25.50
CA GLY A 329 -15.59 39.91 -25.39
C GLY A 329 -16.39 38.94 -24.53
N ILE A 330 -15.94 37.70 -24.39
CA ILE A 330 -16.56 36.72 -23.50
C ILE A 330 -15.78 36.67 -22.19
N SER A 331 -16.45 36.96 -21.08
CA SER A 331 -15.86 36.81 -19.75
C SER A 331 -16.44 35.60 -19.04
N TYR A 332 -15.61 34.97 -18.22
CA TYR A 332 -15.99 33.84 -17.39
C TYR A 332 -15.90 34.22 -15.91
N ILE A 333 -16.83 33.71 -15.11
CA ILE A 333 -16.82 33.83 -13.66
C ILE A 333 -17.02 32.43 -13.11
N HIS A 334 -16.14 32.03 -12.21
CA HIS A 334 -16.24 30.82 -11.41
C HIS A 334 -16.40 31.20 -9.94
N GLN A 335 -17.27 30.49 -9.22
CA GLN A 335 -17.39 30.57 -7.77
C GLN A 335 -17.54 29.17 -7.20
N GLU A 336 -16.65 28.81 -6.30
CA GLU A 336 -16.64 27.54 -5.59
C GLU A 336 -16.04 27.78 -4.21
N VAL A 337 -16.58 27.11 -3.20
CA VAL A 337 -16.13 27.25 -1.82
C VAL A 337 -16.07 25.86 -1.21
N ASP A 338 -14.86 25.33 -1.13
CA ASP A 338 -14.58 24.06 -0.49
C ASP A 338 -14.64 24.20 1.02
N LEU A 339 -15.57 23.48 1.65
CA LEU A 339 -15.76 23.48 3.10
C LEU A 339 -15.78 22.08 3.69
N VAL A 340 -16.37 21.12 2.96
CA VAL A 340 -16.54 19.75 3.43
C VAL A 340 -16.19 18.77 2.31
N ASN A 341 -15.62 17.63 2.69
CA ASN A 341 -15.54 16.45 1.85
C ASN A 341 -16.59 15.44 2.36
N PRO A 342 -17.75 15.27 1.70
CA PRO A 342 -18.83 14.44 2.23
C PRO A 342 -18.49 12.95 2.33
N ALA A 343 -17.46 12.48 1.62
CA ALA A 343 -17.01 11.11 1.65
C ALA A 343 -15.91 10.86 2.70
N ASN A 344 -15.36 11.92 3.33
CA ASN A 344 -14.14 11.87 4.14
C ASN A 344 -13.02 11.07 3.44
N SER A 345 -12.89 11.26 2.13
CA SER A 345 -11.96 10.53 1.26
C SER A 345 -12.01 11.15 -0.15
N GLY A 346 -11.01 10.87 -0.99
CA GLY A 346 -11.06 11.26 -2.38
C GLY A 346 -10.98 12.77 -2.60
N LEU A 347 -11.33 13.18 -3.80
CA LEU A 347 -11.15 14.56 -4.28
C LEU A 347 -12.45 15.40 -4.26
N GLY A 348 -13.52 14.87 -3.65
CA GLY A 348 -14.85 15.48 -3.67
C GLY A 348 -15.07 16.54 -2.59
N TRP A 349 -14.66 17.77 -2.86
CA TRP A 349 -14.96 18.92 -2.00
C TRP A 349 -16.25 19.61 -2.43
N ALA A 350 -16.95 20.21 -1.46
CA ALA A 350 -18.17 20.96 -1.71
C ALA A 350 -18.41 22.01 -0.61
N SER A 351 -19.35 22.91 -0.88
CA SER A 351 -19.86 23.90 0.06
C SER A 351 -20.96 23.34 0.97
N SER A 352 -21.75 24.22 1.59
CA SER A 352 -22.80 23.84 2.52
C SER A 352 -23.91 22.99 1.88
N PRO A 353 -24.47 22.01 2.61
CA PRO A 353 -25.59 21.21 2.13
C PRO A 353 -26.91 22.01 2.03
N ILE A 354 -27.69 21.72 1.00
CA ILE A 354 -29.03 22.25 0.77
C ILE A 354 -30.06 21.26 1.32
N ALA A 355 -30.51 21.48 2.55
CA ALA A 355 -31.54 20.65 3.18
C ALA A 355 -32.84 20.58 2.35
N TYR A 356 -33.67 19.56 2.60
CA TYR A 356 -35.02 19.46 2.02
C TYR A 356 -35.84 20.74 2.24
N GLY A 357 -36.37 21.32 1.16
CA GLY A 357 -37.07 22.62 1.17
C GLY A 357 -36.16 23.84 1.37
N GLY A 358 -34.85 23.63 1.52
CA GLY A 358 -33.83 24.65 1.68
C GLY A 358 -33.49 25.36 0.36
N THR A 359 -32.85 26.52 0.48
CA THR A 359 -32.42 27.35 -0.65
C THR A 359 -30.97 27.75 -0.46
N TYR A 360 -30.15 27.54 -1.49
CA TYR A 360 -28.84 28.16 -1.63
C TYR A 360 -28.97 29.44 -2.46
N SER A 361 -28.27 30.50 -2.06
CA SER A 361 -28.32 31.82 -2.70
C SER A 361 -26.91 32.31 -3.00
N LEU A 362 -26.67 32.71 -4.24
CA LEU A 362 -25.40 33.29 -4.69
C LEU A 362 -25.66 34.67 -5.28
N ASN A 363 -24.89 35.67 -4.83
CA ASN A 363 -24.92 37.02 -5.38
C ASN A 363 -23.62 37.28 -6.13
N LEU A 364 -23.72 37.65 -7.41
CA LEU A 364 -22.57 37.96 -8.25
C LEU A 364 -22.61 39.40 -8.73
N ASN A 365 -21.49 40.10 -8.60
CA ASN A 365 -21.32 41.41 -9.22
C ASN A 365 -20.84 41.22 -10.66
N ILE A 366 -21.76 41.35 -11.63
CA ILE A 366 -21.48 41.21 -13.05
C ILE A 366 -21.29 42.61 -13.63
N LEU A 367 -20.11 42.88 -14.19
CA LEU A 367 -19.77 44.20 -14.70
C LEU A 367 -19.93 44.26 -16.22
N ASN A 368 -20.57 45.31 -16.71
CA ASN A 368 -20.76 45.63 -18.13
C ASN A 368 -21.29 44.45 -18.99
N PRO A 369 -22.37 43.75 -18.61
CA PRO A 369 -22.93 42.70 -19.46
C PRO A 369 -23.43 43.30 -20.79
N LYS A 370 -23.14 42.62 -21.90
CA LYS A 370 -23.56 43.00 -23.25
C LYS A 370 -24.98 42.47 -23.50
N PRO A 371 -25.99 43.35 -23.69
CA PRO A 371 -27.38 42.91 -23.79
C PRO A 371 -27.71 42.02 -25.01
N THR A 372 -26.84 41.99 -26.02
CA THR A 372 -27.05 41.24 -27.27
C THR A 372 -26.36 39.88 -27.30
N VAL A 373 -25.74 39.47 -26.19
CA VAL A 373 -25.00 38.20 -26.09
C VAL A 373 -25.54 37.42 -24.91
N ASP A 374 -26.13 36.26 -25.20
CA ASP A 374 -26.70 35.39 -24.18
C ASP A 374 -25.63 34.91 -23.19
N ALA A 375 -26.05 34.77 -21.94
CA ALA A 375 -25.22 34.20 -20.89
C ALA A 375 -25.53 32.72 -20.70
N SER A 376 -24.49 31.92 -20.43
CA SER A 376 -24.58 30.50 -20.10
C SER A 376 -24.19 30.29 -18.65
N ILE A 377 -25.02 29.58 -17.90
CA ILE A 377 -24.82 29.32 -16.47
C ILE A 377 -24.78 27.82 -16.24
N GLN A 378 -23.84 27.38 -15.38
CA GLN A 378 -23.80 26.03 -14.84
C GLN A 378 -23.73 26.09 -13.31
N MET A 379 -24.54 25.27 -12.64
CA MET A 379 -24.49 25.09 -11.19
C MET A 379 -24.21 23.62 -10.89
N GLY A 380 -23.09 23.34 -10.24
CA GLY A 380 -22.68 22.01 -9.81
C GLY A 380 -23.25 21.65 -8.44
N PHE A 381 -23.56 20.38 -8.25
CA PHE A 381 -24.03 19.82 -6.98
C PHE A 381 -23.44 18.43 -6.77
N LEU A 382 -23.07 18.11 -5.53
CA LEU A 382 -22.74 16.76 -5.10
C LEU A 382 -23.94 16.17 -4.35
N GLY A 383 -24.36 14.96 -4.69
CA GLY A 383 -25.46 14.30 -3.97
C GLY A 383 -25.11 14.05 -2.51
N GLY A 384 -26.11 14.13 -1.62
CA GLY A 384 -25.87 14.02 -0.18
C GLY A 384 -27.12 13.60 0.58
N GLU A 385 -26.94 12.82 1.64
CA GLU A 385 -28.02 12.22 2.41
C GLU A 385 -27.99 12.74 3.85
N LEU A 386 -29.16 13.08 4.40
CA LEU A 386 -29.25 13.42 5.83
C LEU A 386 -28.91 12.20 6.71
N VAL A 387 -29.41 11.03 6.32
CA VAL A 387 -29.08 9.72 6.88
C VAL A 387 -28.61 8.85 5.72
N VAL A 388 -27.39 8.35 5.81
CA VAL A 388 -26.78 7.50 4.79
C VAL A 388 -27.64 6.25 4.58
N THR A 389 -28.02 5.99 3.33
CA THR A 389 -28.75 4.79 2.94
C THR A 389 -27.77 3.72 2.44
N PRO A 390 -28.04 2.41 2.65
CA PRO A 390 -27.14 1.35 2.20
C PRO A 390 -26.84 1.35 0.69
N SER A 391 -27.74 1.91 -0.13
CA SER A 391 -27.58 1.99 -1.58
C SER A 391 -27.20 3.38 -2.09
N HIS A 392 -27.01 4.36 -1.20
CA HIS A 392 -26.71 5.76 -1.53
C HIS A 392 -27.59 6.33 -2.66
N ASN A 393 -28.89 6.02 -2.62
CA ASN A 393 -29.81 6.22 -3.75
C ASN A 393 -30.95 7.21 -3.44
N THR A 394 -30.79 8.05 -2.42
CA THR A 394 -31.76 9.11 -2.14
C THR A 394 -32.00 9.99 -3.38
N SER A 395 -33.28 10.24 -3.67
CA SER A 395 -33.65 11.10 -4.80
C SER A 395 -33.55 12.58 -4.43
N HIS A 396 -32.83 13.32 -5.27
CA HIS A 396 -32.62 14.75 -5.19
C HIS A 396 -33.36 15.46 -6.33
N GLN A 397 -33.85 16.68 -6.06
CA GLN A 397 -34.39 17.56 -7.07
C GLN A 397 -34.05 19.01 -6.72
N ILE A 398 -33.31 19.68 -7.61
CA ILE A 398 -32.99 21.11 -7.49
C ILE A 398 -33.76 21.88 -8.57
N LYS A 399 -34.30 23.03 -8.19
CA LYS A 399 -34.81 24.05 -9.11
C LYS A 399 -33.97 25.30 -9.03
N THR A 400 -33.57 25.84 -10.17
CA THR A 400 -32.77 27.06 -10.24
C THR A 400 -33.62 28.27 -10.59
N TYR A 401 -33.27 29.43 -10.02
CA TYR A 401 -33.98 30.69 -10.21
C TYR A 401 -33.01 31.85 -10.39
N PHE A 402 -33.48 32.90 -11.06
CA PHE A 402 -32.73 34.15 -11.27
C PHE A 402 -33.48 35.35 -10.70
N ASN A 403 -32.80 36.19 -9.91
CA ASN A 403 -33.26 37.39 -9.19
C ASN A 403 -34.42 37.20 -8.18
N SER A 404 -35.29 36.19 -8.34
CA SER A 404 -36.40 35.91 -7.45
C SER A 404 -36.76 34.42 -7.45
N THR A 405 -37.06 33.85 -6.28
CA THR A 405 -37.61 32.48 -6.19
C THR A 405 -39.09 32.42 -6.56
N GLN A 406 -39.75 33.56 -6.75
CA GLN A 406 -41.15 33.65 -7.18
C GLN A 406 -41.22 33.98 -8.68
N ASN A 407 -41.75 33.05 -9.48
CA ASN A 407 -42.00 33.19 -10.94
C ASN A 407 -40.77 33.45 -11.83
N ALA A 408 -39.54 33.24 -11.36
CA ALA A 408 -38.32 33.33 -12.19
C ALA A 408 -37.55 32.01 -12.25
N PHE A 409 -38.30 30.91 -12.41
CA PHE A 409 -37.77 29.57 -12.62
C PHE A 409 -36.96 29.52 -13.93
N LYS A 410 -35.79 28.88 -13.89
CA LYS A 410 -34.91 28.73 -15.06
C LYS A 410 -34.76 27.27 -15.48
N ASP A 411 -34.40 26.39 -14.55
CA ASP A 411 -34.20 24.97 -14.84
C ASP A 411 -34.48 24.07 -13.63
N SER A 412 -34.65 22.76 -13.86
CA SER A 412 -34.74 21.75 -12.81
C SER A 412 -33.97 20.50 -13.18
N ILE A 413 -33.18 20.01 -12.24
CA ILE A 413 -32.49 18.72 -12.32
C ILE A 413 -33.03 17.75 -11.27
N SER A 414 -33.04 16.46 -11.58
CA SER A 414 -33.40 15.40 -10.64
C SER A 414 -32.49 14.20 -10.87
N TRP A 415 -31.99 13.63 -9.77
CA TRP A 415 -31.09 12.49 -9.80
C TRP A 415 -31.27 11.65 -8.53
N SER A 416 -30.64 10.49 -8.48
CA SER A 416 -30.69 9.59 -7.33
C SER A 416 -29.35 8.88 -7.19
N SER A 417 -28.40 9.58 -6.56
CA SER A 417 -27.06 9.12 -6.20
C SER A 417 -26.33 10.20 -5.39
N VAL A 418 -25.23 9.83 -4.74
CA VAL A 418 -24.30 10.75 -4.04
C VAL A 418 -23.27 11.42 -4.97
N GLY A 419 -23.38 11.24 -6.30
CA GLY A 419 -22.41 11.76 -7.28
C GLY A 419 -22.68 13.19 -7.77
N TYR A 420 -21.77 13.72 -8.60
CA TYR A 420 -21.88 15.05 -9.20
C TYR A 420 -23.00 15.15 -10.24
N ASN A 421 -23.71 16.27 -10.19
CA ASN A 421 -24.75 16.63 -11.13
C ASN A 421 -24.69 18.14 -11.41
N THR A 422 -25.04 18.54 -12.63
CA THR A 422 -24.98 19.94 -13.06
C THR A 422 -26.31 20.39 -13.64
N ALA A 423 -26.84 21.52 -13.15
CA ALA A 423 -27.93 22.24 -13.80
C ALA A 423 -27.35 23.27 -14.76
N SER A 424 -27.93 23.41 -15.95
CA SER A 424 -27.43 24.33 -16.98
C SER A 424 -28.57 25.09 -17.64
N PHE A 425 -28.46 26.41 -17.71
CA PHE A 425 -29.46 27.25 -18.37
C PHE A 425 -28.85 28.49 -19.00
N PHE A 426 -29.63 29.11 -19.89
CA PHE A 426 -29.25 30.34 -20.57
C PHE A 426 -30.11 31.51 -20.08
N LEU A 427 -29.52 32.71 -20.09
CA LEU A 427 -30.21 33.98 -19.93
C LEU A 427 -29.98 34.82 -21.17
N ASP A 428 -31.01 35.54 -21.61
CA ASP A 428 -30.80 36.60 -22.60
C ASP A 428 -29.88 37.66 -21.97
N GLY A 429 -28.91 38.16 -22.74
CA GLY A 429 -27.94 39.15 -22.23
C GLY A 429 -28.61 40.39 -21.62
N SER A 430 -29.81 40.75 -22.09
CA SER A 430 -30.60 41.86 -21.56
C SER A 430 -31.24 41.61 -20.20
N GLU A 431 -31.29 40.36 -19.73
CA GLU A 431 -31.73 40.01 -18.38
C GLU A 431 -30.65 40.29 -17.32
N LEU A 432 -29.37 40.32 -17.70
CA LEU A 432 -28.26 40.62 -16.79
C LEU A 432 -28.20 42.11 -16.46
N SER A 433 -28.08 42.42 -15.17
CA SER A 433 -27.87 43.80 -14.71
C SER A 433 -26.39 44.10 -14.55
N ASN A 434 -25.96 45.32 -14.92
CA ASN A 434 -24.64 45.81 -14.52
C ASN A 434 -24.65 46.06 -13.00
N GLY A 435 -23.95 45.21 -12.25
CA GLY A 435 -23.99 45.19 -10.80
C GLY A 435 -24.38 43.82 -10.23
N ILE A 436 -25.09 43.83 -9.10
CA ILE A 436 -25.46 42.60 -8.38
C ILE A 436 -26.58 41.85 -9.11
N ASN A 437 -26.36 40.55 -9.32
CA ASN A 437 -27.32 39.60 -9.86
C ASN A 437 -27.43 38.41 -8.88
N SER A 438 -28.65 37.94 -8.61
CA SER A 438 -28.89 36.86 -7.63
C SER A 438 -29.31 35.56 -8.28
N PHE A 439 -28.67 34.45 -7.90
CA PHE A 439 -28.98 33.10 -8.36
C PHE A 439 -29.39 32.24 -7.17
N PHE A 440 -30.40 31.40 -7.36
CA PHE A 440 -30.90 30.53 -6.31
C PHE A 440 -30.99 29.08 -6.77
N ALA A 441 -30.65 28.15 -5.88
CA ALA A 441 -30.90 26.72 -6.04
C ALA A 441 -31.77 26.24 -4.88
N VAL A 442 -32.98 25.75 -5.18
CA VAL A 442 -33.97 25.31 -4.19
C VAL A 442 -34.11 23.81 -4.25
N ASN A 443 -33.90 23.12 -3.13
CA ASN A 443 -34.14 21.69 -3.02
C ASN A 443 -35.64 21.42 -2.89
N THR A 444 -36.22 20.93 -3.98
CA THR A 444 -37.65 20.62 -4.12
C THR A 444 -37.92 19.13 -4.22
N SER A 445 -36.96 18.29 -3.81
CA SER A 445 -37.16 16.84 -3.70
C SER A 445 -38.41 16.56 -2.87
N ASN A 446 -39.08 15.44 -3.14
CA ASN A 446 -40.19 14.96 -2.31
C ASN A 446 -39.71 14.13 -1.10
N TYR A 447 -38.40 13.91 -0.96
CA TYR A 447 -37.80 13.09 0.09
C TYR A 447 -37.03 13.95 1.10
N SER A 448 -37.41 13.88 2.37
CA SER A 448 -36.76 14.63 3.46
C SER A 448 -35.30 14.25 3.68
N ASN A 449 -34.87 13.08 3.18
CA ASN A 449 -33.47 12.64 3.24
C ASN A 449 -32.57 13.37 2.24
N SER A 450 -33.15 14.06 1.24
CA SER A 450 -32.40 14.79 0.21
C SER A 450 -31.62 15.96 0.82
N ARG A 451 -30.29 15.89 0.73
CA ARG A 451 -29.37 16.90 1.27
C ARG A 451 -28.13 17.10 0.35
N PRO A 452 -28.31 17.45 -0.93
CA PRO A 452 -27.19 17.68 -1.84
C PRO A 452 -26.36 18.89 -1.42
N PHE A 453 -25.07 18.86 -1.69
CA PHE A 453 -24.12 19.95 -1.45
C PHE A 453 -23.99 20.82 -2.69
N PHE A 454 -23.92 22.13 -2.51
CA PHE A 454 -23.56 23.04 -3.58
C PHE A 454 -22.05 22.92 -3.85
N ASP A 455 -21.66 22.83 -5.11
CA ASP A 455 -20.28 22.65 -5.53
C ASP A 455 -19.76 23.98 -6.13
N TYR A 456 -19.91 24.15 -7.45
CA TYR A 456 -19.51 25.37 -8.15
C TYR A 456 -20.64 26.11 -8.86
N PHE A 457 -20.36 27.36 -9.23
CA PHE A 457 -21.11 28.17 -10.19
C PHE A 457 -20.20 28.67 -11.29
N ASN A 458 -20.53 28.36 -12.55
CA ASN A 458 -19.86 28.93 -13.72
C ASN A 458 -20.82 29.85 -14.48
N LEU A 459 -20.36 31.04 -14.83
CA LEU A 459 -21.04 31.97 -15.70
C LEU A 459 -20.13 32.36 -16.86
N LYS A 460 -20.64 32.20 -18.07
CA LYS A 460 -20.08 32.72 -19.31
C LYS A 460 -21.01 33.80 -19.82
N TYR A 461 -20.52 35.03 -20.03
CA TYR A 461 -21.35 36.14 -20.53
C TYR A 461 -20.56 37.03 -21.48
N GLY A 462 -21.28 37.72 -22.38
CA GLY A 462 -20.69 38.79 -23.17
C GLY A 462 -20.44 40.01 -22.30
N ARG A 463 -19.20 40.50 -22.24
CA ARG A 463 -18.80 41.72 -21.54
C ARG A 463 -18.54 42.83 -22.55
N GLN A 464 -19.24 43.94 -22.42
CA GLN A 464 -18.96 45.16 -23.19
C GLN A 464 -17.60 45.74 -22.76
N LEU A 465 -16.76 46.09 -23.74
CA LEU A 465 -15.39 46.53 -23.49
C LEU A 465 -15.33 48.05 -23.26
N SER A 466 -14.51 48.48 -22.29
CA SER A 466 -14.32 49.89 -21.92
C SER A 466 -12.88 50.19 -21.56
N THR A 467 -12.44 51.44 -21.73
CA THR A 467 -11.08 51.86 -21.34
C THR A 467 -10.88 51.97 -19.81
N ASN A 468 -11.94 51.78 -19.03
CA ASN A 468 -11.92 51.86 -17.57
C ASN A 468 -11.97 50.47 -16.90
N GLY A 469 -11.28 50.34 -15.78
CA GLY A 469 -11.22 49.13 -14.96
C GLY A 469 -10.15 48.13 -15.40
N ASN A 470 -10.01 47.08 -14.60
CA ASN A 470 -9.13 45.95 -14.87
C ASN A 470 -9.99 44.71 -15.10
N TYR A 471 -9.85 44.06 -16.24
CA TYR A 471 -10.61 42.86 -16.58
C TYR A 471 -9.97 42.12 -17.76
N ASP A 472 -10.25 40.83 -17.85
CA ASP A 472 -9.90 39.99 -18.99
C ASP A 472 -11.15 39.55 -19.78
N PHE A 473 -10.91 39.11 -21.01
CA PHE A 473 -11.94 38.53 -21.87
C PHE A 473 -11.35 37.64 -22.95
N TYR A 474 -12.15 36.69 -23.41
CA TYR A 474 -11.85 35.80 -24.51
C TYR A 474 -12.54 36.24 -25.80
N ALA A 475 -11.82 36.11 -26.91
CA ALA A 475 -12.36 36.11 -28.26
C ALA A 475 -12.53 34.67 -28.73
N LEU A 476 -13.77 34.23 -28.93
CA LEU A 476 -14.06 32.83 -29.31
C LEU A 476 -13.91 32.59 -30.81
N GLU A 477 -13.94 33.67 -31.60
CA GLU A 477 -13.73 33.64 -33.03
C GLU A 477 -12.28 33.29 -33.35
N GLN A 478 -12.07 32.23 -34.12
CA GLN A 478 -10.74 31.73 -34.45
C GLN A 478 -10.28 32.17 -35.83
N ASN A 479 -8.98 32.44 -35.96
CA ASN A 479 -8.32 32.83 -37.21
C ASN A 479 -8.99 34.03 -37.93
N LEU A 480 -9.49 35.00 -37.16
CA LEU A 480 -10.08 36.23 -37.70
C LEU A 480 -9.23 37.44 -37.33
N LYS A 481 -9.23 38.43 -38.22
CA LYS A 481 -8.68 39.77 -37.91
C LYS A 481 -9.81 40.60 -37.32
N ILE A 482 -9.70 40.94 -36.05
CA ILE A 482 -10.78 41.57 -35.28
C ILE A 482 -10.33 42.95 -34.82
N ARG A 483 -11.23 43.92 -34.93
CA ARG A 483 -11.13 45.19 -34.22
C ARG A 483 -11.98 45.12 -32.97
N PHE A 484 -11.37 45.24 -31.80
CA PHE A 484 -12.08 45.42 -30.55
C PHE A 484 -12.27 46.91 -30.26
N SER A 485 -13.51 47.34 -30.11
CA SER A 485 -13.88 48.71 -29.76
C SER A 485 -14.14 48.81 -28.27
N LEU A 486 -13.45 49.75 -27.61
CA LEU A 486 -13.56 50.04 -26.18
C LEU A 486 -14.25 51.38 -25.98
N GLU A 487 -15.28 51.41 -25.13
CA GLU A 487 -15.94 52.65 -24.73
C GLU A 487 -15.01 53.55 -23.92
N GLY A 488 -14.89 54.82 -24.31
CA GLY A 488 -14.11 55.84 -23.61
C GLY A 488 -12.76 56.17 -24.27
N ALA A 489 -12.18 57.28 -23.81
CA ALA A 489 -10.82 57.68 -24.14
C ALA A 489 -9.81 56.87 -23.31
N PRO A 490 -8.62 56.54 -23.85
CA PRO A 490 -7.63 55.78 -23.10
C PRO A 490 -6.85 56.72 -22.17
N ALA A 491 -6.67 56.33 -20.91
CA ALA A 491 -5.70 56.96 -20.03
C ALA A 491 -4.27 56.61 -20.47
N ASN A 492 -3.28 57.43 -20.14
CA ASN A 492 -1.86 57.11 -20.44
C ASN A 492 -1.36 55.86 -19.70
N THR A 493 -2.05 55.48 -18.63
CA THR A 493 -1.82 54.29 -17.82
C THR A 493 -2.49 53.04 -18.40
N LEU A 494 -3.39 53.17 -19.38
CA LEU A 494 -4.07 52.01 -19.97
C LEU A 494 -3.07 51.13 -20.70
N ARG A 495 -3.14 49.82 -20.44
CA ARG A 495 -2.41 48.78 -21.13
C ARG A 495 -3.40 47.68 -21.52
N ILE A 496 -3.14 47.04 -22.66
CA ILE A 496 -3.88 45.86 -23.09
C ILE A 496 -2.83 44.84 -23.53
N TRP A 497 -2.89 43.65 -22.98
CA TRP A 497 -2.01 42.54 -23.34
C TRP A 497 -2.83 41.39 -23.94
N ASP A 498 -2.30 40.79 -25.00
CA ASP A 498 -2.70 39.45 -25.45
C ASP A 498 -1.98 38.44 -24.55
N ILE A 499 -2.76 37.72 -23.74
CA ILE A 499 -2.34 36.69 -22.80
C ILE A 499 -2.76 35.29 -23.28
N SER A 500 -3.02 35.12 -24.58
CA SER A 500 -3.33 33.81 -25.15
C SER A 500 -2.21 32.79 -24.93
N GLU A 501 -0.96 33.26 -24.84
CA GLU A 501 0.22 32.50 -24.41
C GLU A 501 0.75 33.15 -23.12
N PRO A 502 0.32 32.70 -21.93
CA PRO A 502 0.53 33.41 -20.67
C PRO A 502 2.00 33.53 -20.22
N GLU A 503 2.89 32.65 -20.69
CA GLU A 503 4.33 32.75 -20.47
C GLU A 503 5.00 33.84 -21.30
N SER A 504 4.39 34.21 -22.44
CA SER A 504 4.90 35.25 -23.33
C SER A 504 3.80 36.23 -23.78
N PRO A 505 3.20 37.01 -22.85
CA PRO A 505 2.21 38.01 -23.20
C PRO A 505 2.77 39.04 -24.18
N LYS A 506 1.87 39.59 -25.01
CA LYS A 506 2.22 40.63 -25.98
C LYS A 506 1.40 41.89 -25.76
N SER A 507 2.06 43.03 -25.74
CA SER A 507 1.41 44.33 -25.65
C SER A 507 0.74 44.71 -26.96
N VAL A 508 -0.56 45.00 -26.95
CA VAL A 508 -1.28 45.41 -28.17
C VAL A 508 -1.26 46.92 -28.35
N THR A 509 -1.20 47.37 -29.60
CA THR A 509 -1.21 48.81 -29.93
C THR A 509 -2.64 49.36 -29.89
N ILE A 510 -2.87 50.34 -29.03
CA ILE A 510 -4.17 51.00 -28.87
C ILE A 510 -4.29 52.14 -29.89
N ASN A 511 -5.40 52.17 -30.63
CA ASN A 511 -5.83 53.25 -31.50
C ASN A 511 -6.73 54.21 -30.70
N PRO A 512 -6.21 55.35 -30.20
CA PRO A 512 -6.95 56.22 -29.30
C PRO A 512 -8.03 57.03 -30.02
N SER A 513 -9.15 57.25 -29.33
CA SER A 513 -10.25 58.10 -29.80
C SER A 513 -10.97 58.71 -28.60
N THR A 514 -11.69 59.83 -28.80
CA THR A 514 -12.33 60.59 -27.72
C THR A 514 -13.50 59.86 -27.05
N ASN A 515 -14.26 59.08 -27.82
CA ASN A 515 -15.45 58.39 -27.32
C ASN A 515 -15.36 56.86 -27.40
N GLN A 516 -14.58 56.32 -28.34
CA GLN A 516 -14.48 54.88 -28.58
C GLN A 516 -13.11 54.53 -29.13
N SER A 517 -12.20 54.12 -28.23
CA SER A 517 -10.87 53.63 -28.59
C SER A 517 -10.98 52.24 -29.23
N SER A 518 -9.92 51.78 -29.91
CA SER A 518 -9.92 50.41 -30.42
C SER A 518 -8.53 49.80 -30.45
N PHE A 519 -8.43 48.49 -30.65
CA PHE A 519 -7.19 47.85 -31.09
C PHE A 519 -7.52 46.78 -32.12
N ASP A 520 -6.57 46.52 -33.01
CA ASP A 520 -6.71 45.55 -34.09
C ASP A 520 -5.80 44.36 -33.79
N THR A 521 -6.34 43.16 -33.84
CA THR A 521 -5.63 41.91 -33.52
C THR A 521 -6.01 40.80 -34.49
N GLN A 522 -5.18 39.75 -34.56
CA GLN A 522 -5.54 38.51 -35.23
C GLN A 522 -5.65 37.39 -34.20
N THR A 523 -6.81 36.75 -34.13
CA THR A 523 -7.08 35.69 -33.16
C THR A 523 -6.38 34.39 -33.53
N GLN A 524 -6.13 33.59 -32.50
CA GLN A 524 -5.49 32.27 -32.57
C GLN A 524 -6.28 31.32 -33.49
N SER A 525 -5.56 30.36 -34.08
CA SER A 525 -6.14 29.47 -35.10
C SER A 525 -6.92 28.30 -34.53
N ASN A 526 -6.55 27.79 -33.35
CA ASN A 526 -7.07 26.54 -32.79
C ASN A 526 -7.59 26.67 -31.35
N SER A 527 -7.47 27.86 -30.75
CA SER A 527 -7.91 28.15 -29.39
C SER A 527 -8.53 29.56 -29.34
N PRO A 528 -9.37 29.86 -28.34
CA PRO A 528 -9.79 31.22 -28.06
C PRO A 528 -8.59 32.12 -27.74
N SER A 529 -8.59 33.35 -28.26
CA SER A 529 -7.61 34.36 -27.84
C SER A 529 -8.04 34.99 -26.53
N HIS A 530 -7.08 35.25 -25.63
CA HIS A 530 -7.33 35.81 -24.29
C HIS A 530 -6.63 37.15 -24.16
N TYR A 531 -7.36 38.18 -23.74
CA TYR A 531 -6.86 39.54 -23.61
C TYR A 531 -7.13 40.06 -22.21
N ILE A 532 -6.20 40.84 -21.68
CA ILE A 532 -6.35 41.55 -20.40
C ILE A 532 -6.18 43.05 -20.59
N VAL A 533 -7.11 43.80 -20.01
CA VAL A 533 -7.14 45.28 -20.01
C VAL A 533 -6.90 45.73 -18.59
N PHE A 534 -5.91 46.60 -18.37
CA PHE A 534 -5.59 47.08 -17.03
C PHE A 534 -4.96 48.48 -17.04
N GLN A 535 -4.99 49.13 -15.88
CA GLN A 535 -4.32 50.41 -15.63
C GLN A 535 -3.00 50.18 -14.92
N SER A 536 -1.89 50.67 -15.48
CA SER A 536 -0.55 50.44 -14.93
C SER A 536 -0.31 51.05 -13.54
N ASN A 537 -1.18 51.94 -13.08
CA ASN A 537 -1.14 52.53 -11.74
C ASN A 537 -2.14 51.89 -10.76
N ASP A 538 -2.94 50.93 -11.20
CA ASP A 538 -3.93 50.19 -10.40
C ASP A 538 -3.64 48.69 -10.52
N ILE A 539 -2.49 48.28 -9.97
CA ILE A 539 -2.01 46.88 -9.99
C ILE A 539 -1.69 46.49 -8.55
N ALA A 540 -2.08 45.28 -8.16
CA ALA A 540 -1.73 44.73 -6.86
C ALA A 540 -0.22 44.42 -6.78
N SER A 541 0.45 44.97 -5.77
CA SER A 541 1.89 44.76 -5.56
C SER A 541 2.17 43.53 -4.69
N ILE A 542 3.29 42.87 -4.95
CA ILE A 542 3.84 41.78 -4.14
C ILE A 542 4.75 42.39 -3.07
N PHE A 543 4.46 42.08 -1.80
CA PHE A 543 5.21 42.61 -0.66
C PHE A 543 6.06 41.55 0.06
N SER A 544 5.69 40.27 -0.03
CA SER A 544 6.37 39.18 0.67
C SER A 544 7.27 38.40 -0.29
N ILE A 545 8.56 38.75 -0.31
CA ILE A 545 9.56 38.12 -1.16
C ILE A 545 10.63 37.47 -0.27
N ASN A 546 10.86 36.18 -0.48
CA ASN A 546 11.84 35.41 0.27
C ASN A 546 13.14 35.30 -0.52
N ASN A 547 14.26 35.69 0.08
CA ASN A 547 15.58 35.49 -0.52
C ASN A 547 16.02 34.03 -0.32
N LYS A 548 16.25 33.31 -1.42
CA LYS A 548 16.71 31.92 -1.44
C LYS A 548 18.22 31.80 -1.70
N GLY A 549 18.92 32.90 -1.96
CA GLY A 549 20.33 32.90 -2.31
C GLY A 549 20.60 32.12 -3.60
N SER A 550 21.66 31.31 -3.62
CA SER A 550 21.92 30.41 -4.73
C SER A 550 21.10 29.12 -4.58
N VAL A 551 20.39 28.73 -5.65
CA VAL A 551 19.53 27.55 -5.67
C VAL A 551 19.99 26.60 -6.77
N ASN A 552 20.07 25.30 -6.44
CA ASN A 552 20.35 24.25 -7.42
C ASN A 552 19.06 23.50 -7.76
N PHE A 553 18.71 23.49 -9.04
CA PHE A 553 17.55 22.79 -9.62
C PHE A 553 17.93 21.48 -10.34
N SER A 554 19.09 20.90 -9.98
CA SER A 554 19.65 19.71 -10.64
C SER A 554 20.27 18.67 -9.70
N ILE A 555 19.98 18.74 -8.40
CA ILE A 555 20.44 17.77 -7.38
C ILE A 555 19.93 16.37 -7.73
N LEU A 556 18.61 16.23 -7.96
CA LEU A 556 17.96 14.95 -8.29
C LEU A 556 17.90 14.72 -9.81
N ARG A 557 17.87 15.80 -10.60
CA ARG A 557 17.93 15.75 -12.07
C ARG A 557 19.31 15.41 -12.65
N LYS A 558 20.29 15.00 -11.84
CA LYS A 558 21.62 14.60 -12.32
C LYS A 558 21.59 13.20 -12.94
N GLU A 559 22.02 13.06 -14.20
CA GLU A 559 22.03 11.77 -14.90
C GLU A 559 23.02 10.75 -14.31
N SER A 560 24.08 11.21 -13.63
CA SER A 560 25.15 10.34 -13.11
C SER A 560 24.81 9.61 -11.82
N ILE A 561 23.58 9.73 -11.31
CA ILE A 561 23.14 9.05 -10.09
C ILE A 561 22.85 7.58 -10.41
N LEU A 562 23.17 6.70 -9.47
CA LEU A 562 22.80 5.28 -9.47
C LEU A 562 22.34 4.91 -8.06
N ALA A 563 21.31 4.09 -7.96
CA ALA A 563 20.75 3.62 -6.70
C ALA A 563 19.88 2.39 -6.97
N ASP A 564 19.83 1.46 -6.01
CA ASP A 564 18.89 0.34 -5.99
C ASP A 564 17.61 0.73 -5.24
N HIS A 565 17.73 1.63 -4.27
CA HIS A 565 16.67 2.03 -3.34
C HIS A 565 16.68 3.54 -3.11
N ILE A 566 15.50 4.13 -2.95
CA ILE A 566 15.33 5.56 -2.62
C ILE A 566 14.54 5.68 -1.32
N ILE A 567 14.97 6.56 -0.42
CA ILE A 567 14.15 7.02 0.71
C ILE A 567 13.63 8.41 0.35
N ILE A 568 12.31 8.59 0.41
CA ILE A 568 11.61 9.86 0.15
C ILE A 568 10.97 10.34 1.44
N ALA A 569 11.40 11.50 1.93
CA ALA A 569 10.97 12.06 3.21
C ALA A 569 11.26 13.58 3.26
N PRO A 570 10.68 14.36 4.19
CA PRO A 570 11.08 15.77 4.38
C PRO A 570 12.55 15.87 4.81
N GLU A 571 13.28 16.90 4.37
CA GLU A 571 14.73 17.11 4.62
C GLU A 571 15.12 16.94 6.10
N SER A 572 14.23 17.30 7.03
CA SER A 572 14.42 17.15 8.47
C SER A 572 14.63 15.69 8.93
N TYR A 573 14.23 14.68 8.14
CA TYR A 573 14.39 13.25 8.44
C TYR A 573 15.72 12.67 7.91
N ARG A 574 16.53 13.46 7.19
CA ARG A 574 17.74 12.95 6.49
C ARG A 574 18.78 12.34 7.42
N GLU A 575 18.96 12.92 8.61
CA GLU A 575 19.94 12.45 9.58
C GLU A 575 19.54 11.08 10.16
N SER A 576 18.27 10.93 10.55
CA SER A 576 17.75 9.66 11.09
C SER A 576 17.79 8.53 10.07
N ALA A 577 17.73 8.82 8.77
CA ALA A 577 17.77 7.82 7.69
C ALA A 577 19.16 7.20 7.42
N GLN A 578 20.26 7.71 8.01
CA GLN A 578 21.63 7.34 7.60
C GLN A 578 21.96 5.85 7.77
N SER A 579 21.50 5.25 8.87
CA SER A 579 21.73 3.81 9.14
C SER A 579 20.97 2.93 8.14
N LEU A 580 19.73 3.30 7.79
CA LEU A 580 18.95 2.60 6.77
C LEU A 580 19.55 2.76 5.37
N LEU A 581 20.02 3.96 5.00
CA LEU A 581 20.74 4.17 3.72
C LEU A 581 21.98 3.29 3.62
N SER A 582 22.71 3.13 4.73
CA SER A 582 23.89 2.27 4.80
C SER A 582 23.53 0.79 4.59
N LEU A 583 22.45 0.34 5.25
CA LEU A 583 21.93 -1.03 5.11
C LEU A 583 21.42 -1.33 3.68
N ARG A 584 20.94 -0.31 2.97
CA ARG A 584 20.32 -0.43 1.62
C ARG A 584 21.27 -0.07 0.47
N SER A 585 22.54 0.19 0.75
CA SER A 585 23.51 0.68 -0.24
C SER A 585 23.63 -0.27 -1.45
N PRO A 586 23.62 0.25 -2.70
CA PRO A 586 23.56 1.66 -3.08
C PRO A 586 22.15 2.25 -2.92
N ALA A 587 21.99 3.24 -2.06
CA ALA A 587 20.74 3.94 -1.80
C ALA A 587 20.95 5.45 -1.76
N ILE A 588 19.88 6.21 -2.02
CA ILE A 588 19.90 7.67 -1.96
C ILE A 588 18.70 8.18 -1.17
N TYR A 589 18.91 9.30 -0.48
CA TYR A 589 17.85 10.06 0.16
C TYR A 589 17.45 11.23 -0.73
N ALA A 590 16.17 11.28 -1.12
CA ALA A 590 15.58 12.37 -1.89
C ALA A 590 14.58 13.12 -0.99
N SER A 591 14.90 14.36 -0.64
CA SER A 591 14.01 15.15 0.20
C SER A 591 12.78 15.62 -0.58
N LEU A 592 11.63 15.72 0.10
CA LEU A 592 10.41 16.26 -0.52
C LEU A 592 10.62 17.69 -1.03
N GLU A 593 11.40 18.50 -0.32
CA GLU A 593 11.75 19.86 -0.70
C GLU A 593 12.56 19.90 -2.01
N ASP A 594 13.50 18.97 -2.20
CA ASP A 594 14.26 18.84 -3.45
C ASP A 594 13.37 18.34 -4.60
N ILE A 595 12.50 17.36 -4.32
CA ILE A 595 11.55 16.83 -5.30
C ILE A 595 10.60 17.92 -5.78
N PHE A 596 9.93 18.64 -4.88
CA PHE A 596 9.02 19.71 -5.26
C PHE A 596 9.76 20.84 -5.99
N ARG A 597 10.95 21.23 -5.50
CA ARG A 597 11.74 22.26 -6.17
C ARG A 597 12.12 21.91 -7.61
N GLU A 598 12.46 20.65 -7.89
CA GLU A 598 12.95 20.22 -9.20
C GLU A 598 11.86 19.66 -10.13
N PHE A 599 10.69 19.29 -9.61
CA PHE A 599 9.63 18.65 -10.42
C PHE A 599 8.28 19.35 -10.35
N SER A 600 8.10 20.40 -9.56
CA SER A 600 6.88 21.22 -9.49
C SER A 600 7.15 22.69 -9.16
N ALA A 601 8.37 23.18 -9.41
CA ALA A 601 8.80 24.54 -9.08
C ALA A 601 8.50 24.95 -7.63
N GLY A 602 8.62 24.00 -6.69
CA GLY A 602 8.44 24.23 -5.26
C GLY A 602 7.00 24.07 -4.75
N ASN A 603 6.02 23.82 -5.62
CA ASN A 603 4.65 23.56 -5.20
C ASN A 603 4.47 22.11 -4.69
N PRO A 604 3.70 21.85 -3.63
CA PRO A 604 3.56 20.52 -3.03
C PRO A 604 2.59 19.61 -3.81
N ASP A 605 2.85 19.41 -5.11
CA ASP A 605 2.07 18.54 -5.99
C ASP A 605 2.57 17.08 -5.87
N PRO A 606 1.73 16.09 -5.50
CA PRO A 606 2.17 14.70 -5.39
C PRO A 606 2.64 14.10 -6.73
N MET A 607 2.23 14.66 -7.88
CA MET A 607 2.77 14.26 -9.19
C MET A 607 4.26 14.62 -9.36
N ALA A 608 4.81 15.53 -8.54
CA ALA A 608 6.25 15.78 -8.51
C ALA A 608 7.03 14.53 -8.08
N ILE A 609 6.51 13.76 -7.12
CA ILE A 609 7.11 12.51 -6.64
C ILE A 609 7.11 11.48 -7.77
N ARG A 610 6.00 11.39 -8.51
CA ARG A 610 5.89 10.52 -9.68
C ARG A 610 6.85 10.90 -10.80
N ASN A 611 6.96 12.19 -11.12
CA ASN A 611 7.90 12.68 -12.12
C ASN A 611 9.36 12.46 -11.69
N PHE A 612 9.66 12.55 -10.39
CA PHE A 612 10.96 12.18 -9.85
C PHE A 612 11.24 10.67 -10.03
N ILE A 613 10.29 9.80 -9.67
CA ILE A 613 10.44 8.36 -9.90
C ILE A 613 10.62 8.07 -11.40
N GLN A 614 9.83 8.70 -12.27
CA GLN A 614 10.01 8.63 -13.73
C GLN A 614 11.40 9.08 -14.15
N TRP A 615 11.91 10.16 -13.58
CA TRP A 615 13.25 10.66 -13.89
C TRP A 615 14.31 9.61 -13.60
N THR A 616 14.20 8.91 -12.46
CA THR A 616 15.13 7.83 -12.10
C THR A 616 15.08 6.68 -13.11
N GLN A 617 13.89 6.37 -13.64
CA GLN A 617 13.70 5.27 -14.59
C GLN A 617 14.12 5.64 -16.02
N GLU A 618 14.09 6.91 -16.41
CA GLU A 618 14.44 7.35 -17.76
C GLU A 618 15.91 7.83 -17.87
N TYR A 619 16.42 8.61 -16.89
CA TYR A 619 17.66 9.39 -17.03
C TYR A 619 18.83 8.94 -16.15
N TRP A 620 18.60 8.29 -15.00
CA TRP A 620 19.70 7.84 -14.13
C TRP A 620 20.51 6.69 -14.75
N GLN A 621 21.73 6.51 -14.27
CA GLN A 621 22.59 5.40 -14.66
C GLN A 621 22.14 4.10 -13.97
N SER A 622 22.53 2.96 -14.56
CA SER A 622 22.30 1.66 -13.94
C SER A 622 23.32 1.41 -12.81
N PRO A 623 22.92 0.76 -11.70
CA PRO A 623 21.56 0.30 -11.41
C PRO A 623 20.59 1.46 -11.17
N LYS A 624 19.40 1.32 -11.78
CA LYS A 624 18.25 2.19 -11.55
C LYS A 624 17.45 1.60 -10.38
N PRO A 625 16.81 2.43 -9.56
CA PRO A 625 16.16 1.97 -8.35
C PRO A 625 14.99 1.06 -8.69
N TYR A 626 14.87 -0.04 -7.96
CA TYR A 626 13.74 -0.98 -8.07
C TYR A 626 12.70 -0.77 -6.97
N SER A 627 13.02 0.06 -5.97
CA SER A 627 12.13 0.36 -4.85
C SER A 627 12.28 1.79 -4.33
N ALA A 628 11.21 2.34 -3.76
CA ALA A 628 11.22 3.61 -3.03
C ALA A 628 10.40 3.50 -1.74
N PHE A 629 10.97 3.98 -0.63
CA PHE A 629 10.37 3.99 0.69
C PHE A 629 9.89 5.40 1.04
N LEU A 630 8.59 5.55 1.27
CA LEU A 630 7.92 6.81 1.56
C LEU A 630 7.81 7.00 3.08
N ILE A 631 8.40 8.05 3.63
CA ILE A 631 8.35 8.36 5.07
C ILE A 631 7.50 9.60 5.30
N GLY A 632 6.41 9.40 6.00
CA GLY A 632 5.45 10.44 6.32
C GLY A 632 4.04 9.93 6.14
N ASP A 633 3.16 10.39 7.00
CA ASP A 633 1.75 10.10 6.89
C ASP A 633 1.04 10.97 5.84
N ALA A 634 -0.17 10.60 5.43
CA ALA A 634 -0.96 11.30 4.41
C ALA A 634 -2.44 11.35 4.77
N ASP A 635 -3.17 12.27 4.16
CA ASP A 635 -4.63 12.33 4.22
C ASP A 635 -5.22 12.92 2.93
N PHE A 636 -6.54 12.85 2.80
CA PHE A 636 -7.25 13.39 1.62
C PHE A 636 -7.32 14.93 1.60
N ASP A 637 -6.99 15.62 2.70
CA ASP A 637 -7.12 17.07 2.87
C ASP A 637 -5.80 17.82 2.59
N TYR A 638 -5.32 17.70 1.35
CA TYR A 638 -4.07 18.31 0.88
C TYR A 638 -3.93 19.82 1.18
N ARG A 639 -5.06 20.55 1.22
CA ARG A 639 -5.10 22.00 1.42
C ARG A 639 -5.36 22.40 2.87
N ASN A 640 -5.50 21.42 3.76
CA ASN A 640 -5.87 21.59 5.16
C ASN A 640 -7.13 22.46 5.34
N ILE A 641 -8.17 22.18 4.55
CA ILE A 641 -9.45 22.89 4.56
C ILE A 641 -10.16 22.69 5.91
N THR A 642 -10.07 21.48 6.47
CA THR A 642 -10.67 21.12 7.76
C THR A 642 -9.91 21.71 8.95
N GLY A 643 -8.62 22.01 8.78
CA GLY A 643 -7.72 22.41 9.86
C GLY A 643 -7.09 21.25 10.63
N GLU A 644 -7.46 20.01 10.31
CA GLU A 644 -7.06 18.77 10.99
C GLU A 644 -6.11 17.90 10.15
N SER A 645 -5.69 18.36 8.96
CA SER A 645 -4.72 17.63 8.13
C SER A 645 -3.36 17.56 8.84
N GLU A 646 -2.80 16.36 8.88
CA GLU A 646 -1.49 16.06 9.47
C GLU A 646 -0.55 15.45 8.41
N THR A 647 -0.85 15.63 7.13
CA THR A 647 -0.05 15.13 6.01
C THR A 647 1.41 15.61 6.08
N ILE A 648 2.34 14.65 6.07
CA ILE A 648 3.79 14.89 5.94
C ILE A 648 4.27 14.55 4.52
N LEU A 649 3.77 13.46 3.94
CA LEU A 649 4.11 13.01 2.59
C LEU A 649 2.82 12.65 1.84
N PRO A 650 2.37 13.45 0.85
CA PRO A 650 1.08 13.25 0.20
C PRO A 650 1.02 11.93 -0.57
N THR A 651 -0.15 11.29 -0.57
CA THR A 651 -0.49 10.13 -1.42
C THR A 651 -1.39 10.56 -2.60
N ILE A 652 -1.86 9.61 -3.41
CA ILE A 652 -2.83 9.86 -4.48
C ILE A 652 -4.23 9.41 -4.06
N GLU A 653 -5.13 10.38 -4.00
CA GLU A 653 -6.57 10.15 -3.94
C GLU A 653 -7.15 9.87 -5.33
N VAL A 654 -8.01 8.85 -5.42
CA VAL A 654 -8.70 8.48 -6.65
C VAL A 654 -10.20 8.53 -6.47
N GLY A 655 -10.86 9.23 -7.39
CA GLY A 655 -12.33 9.30 -7.42
C GLY A 655 -12.89 10.30 -6.41
N ILE A 656 -14.22 10.30 -6.34
CA ILE A 656 -15.02 11.26 -5.56
C ILE A 656 -15.98 10.47 -4.67
N THR A 657 -16.79 9.60 -5.28
CA THR A 657 -17.68 8.67 -4.59
C THR A 657 -17.16 7.24 -4.76
N GLY A 658 -16.91 6.51 -3.68
CA GLY A 658 -16.22 5.22 -3.73
C GLY A 658 -14.73 5.36 -4.05
N SER A 659 -14.11 6.38 -3.43
CA SER A 659 -12.71 6.76 -3.55
C SER A 659 -11.77 5.86 -2.73
N TRP A 660 -10.47 5.96 -3.02
CA TRP A 660 -9.41 5.29 -2.29
C TRP A 660 -8.08 6.05 -2.42
N ALA A 661 -7.27 5.97 -1.37
CA ALA A 661 -5.86 6.33 -1.39
C ALA A 661 -5.01 5.20 -1.99
N THR A 662 -3.98 5.56 -2.76
CA THR A 662 -3.02 4.60 -3.31
C THR A 662 -1.65 5.22 -3.61
N ASP A 663 -0.60 4.63 -3.04
CA ASP A 663 0.77 4.96 -3.40
C ASP A 663 1.20 4.38 -4.76
N ASP A 664 0.56 3.31 -5.27
CA ASP A 664 0.92 2.68 -6.55
C ASP A 664 0.98 3.70 -7.71
N ARG A 665 0.12 4.72 -7.67
CA ARG A 665 0.03 5.76 -8.70
C ARG A 665 1.22 6.74 -8.68
N LEU A 666 1.94 6.84 -7.56
CA LEU A 666 3.21 7.57 -7.49
C LEU A 666 4.32 6.86 -8.30
N ALA A 667 4.24 5.54 -8.49
CA ALA A 667 5.20 4.79 -9.30
C ALA A 667 4.65 4.33 -10.66
N THR A 668 3.37 4.56 -10.96
CA THR A 668 2.76 4.16 -12.23
C THR A 668 3.09 5.16 -13.32
N ILE A 669 4.19 4.94 -14.04
CA ILE A 669 4.66 5.85 -15.10
C ILE A 669 3.96 5.53 -16.43
N TYR A 670 3.96 4.24 -16.79
CA TYR A 670 3.37 3.72 -18.02
C TYR A 670 2.17 2.85 -17.67
N GLY A 671 1.07 2.95 -18.42
CA GLY A 671 -0.13 2.14 -18.20
C GLY A 671 -0.72 2.26 -16.78
N ALA A 672 -0.90 1.13 -16.10
CA ALA A 672 -1.59 0.98 -14.82
C ALA A 672 -0.80 0.21 -13.74
N ILE A 673 0.35 -0.37 -14.07
CA ILE A 673 1.21 -1.13 -13.14
C ILE A 673 2.36 -0.22 -12.67
N PRO A 674 2.67 -0.15 -11.35
CA PRO A 674 3.77 0.64 -10.84
C PRO A 674 5.12 0.15 -11.38
N GLU A 675 6.00 1.06 -11.78
CA GLU A 675 7.28 0.73 -12.42
C GLU A 675 8.29 0.16 -11.41
N ILE A 676 8.27 0.65 -10.16
CA ILE A 676 9.10 0.21 -9.03
C ILE A 676 8.22 -0.27 -7.86
N ALA A 677 8.80 -0.98 -6.90
CA ALA A 677 8.10 -1.36 -5.66
C ALA A 677 8.02 -0.18 -4.68
N LEU A 678 6.88 -0.01 -4.02
CA LEU A 678 6.67 1.03 -3.02
C LEU A 678 6.35 0.42 -1.66
N GLY A 679 6.74 1.12 -0.60
CA GLY A 679 6.28 0.92 0.76
C GLY A 679 6.24 2.26 1.47
N ARG A 680 5.36 2.39 2.48
CA ARG A 680 5.18 3.60 3.27
C ARG A 680 5.42 3.31 4.74
N PHE A 681 6.14 4.18 5.43
CA PHE A 681 6.06 4.26 6.88
C PHE A 681 5.33 5.56 7.22
N PRO A 682 4.09 5.48 7.73
CA PRO A 682 3.26 6.65 7.98
C PRO A 682 3.75 7.34 9.26
N ALA A 683 4.92 7.97 9.19
CA ALA A 683 5.50 8.68 10.33
C ALA A 683 4.73 9.99 10.56
N ARG A 684 4.38 10.26 11.82
CA ARG A 684 3.98 11.60 12.31
C ARG A 684 5.14 12.36 12.95
N SER A 685 6.26 11.68 13.20
CA SER A 685 7.46 12.31 13.79
C SER A 685 8.76 11.59 13.43
N ILE A 686 9.88 12.30 13.58
CA ILE A 686 11.24 11.75 13.44
C ILE A 686 11.47 10.59 14.42
N ALA A 687 10.99 10.71 15.67
CA ALA A 687 11.16 9.69 16.70
C ALA A 687 10.50 8.35 16.31
N GLN A 688 9.29 8.40 15.73
CA GLN A 688 8.63 7.19 15.21
C GLN A 688 9.45 6.54 14.09
N PHE A 689 10.05 7.34 13.20
CA PHE A 689 10.89 6.83 12.13
C PHE A 689 12.18 6.19 12.65
N GLU A 690 12.83 6.79 13.65
CA GLU A 690 13.99 6.22 14.34
C GLU A 690 13.67 4.87 14.99
N SER A 691 12.53 4.78 15.69
CA SER A 691 12.06 3.51 16.27
C SER A 691 11.76 2.46 15.21
N PHE A 692 11.23 2.85 14.04
CA PHE A 692 11.02 1.92 12.93
C PHE A 692 12.35 1.42 12.34
N ILE A 693 13.33 2.31 12.16
CA ILE A 693 14.66 1.93 11.68
C ILE A 693 15.33 0.92 12.63
N GLU A 694 15.20 1.12 13.95
CA GLU A 694 15.71 0.17 14.95
C GLU A 694 15.15 -1.24 14.74
N LYS A 695 13.84 -1.38 14.43
CA LYS A 695 13.23 -2.66 14.08
C LYS A 695 13.91 -3.32 12.88
N ILE A 696 14.13 -2.54 11.81
CA ILE A 696 14.70 -3.04 10.57
C ILE A 696 16.15 -3.48 10.76
N LEU A 697 16.95 -2.68 11.48
CA LEU A 697 18.33 -3.03 11.82
C LEU A 697 18.38 -4.30 12.67
N MET A 698 17.51 -4.41 13.67
CA MET A 698 17.43 -5.61 14.49
C MET A 698 17.09 -6.85 13.63
N LEU A 699 16.15 -6.76 12.70
CA LEU A 699 15.75 -7.93 11.89
C LEU A 699 16.77 -8.39 10.86
N GLU A 700 17.59 -7.49 10.34
CA GLU A 700 18.48 -7.79 9.21
C GLU A 700 19.98 -7.72 9.52
N ALA A 701 20.37 -6.92 10.52
CA ALA A 701 21.77 -6.82 10.95
C ALA A 701 22.05 -7.62 12.23
N GLU A 702 21.08 -7.72 13.15
CA GLU A 702 21.22 -8.41 14.43
C GLU A 702 20.03 -9.35 14.74
N PRO A 703 19.69 -10.29 13.84
CA PRO A 703 18.46 -11.07 13.94
C PRO A 703 18.44 -11.96 15.19
N GLU A 704 17.31 -11.95 15.90
CA GLU A 704 17.02 -12.97 16.91
C GLU A 704 16.78 -14.31 16.22
N LEU A 705 17.73 -15.24 16.34
CA LEU A 705 17.66 -16.56 15.71
C LEU A 705 16.73 -17.48 16.49
N GLY A 706 16.06 -18.39 15.78
CA GLY A 706 15.21 -19.38 16.44
C GLY A 706 14.10 -19.95 15.56
N PRO A 707 13.33 -20.89 16.11
CA PRO A 707 12.33 -21.66 15.36
C PRO A 707 11.16 -20.78 14.88
N TRP A 708 10.97 -19.59 15.46
CA TRP A 708 9.97 -18.62 15.03
C TRP A 708 10.16 -18.19 13.56
N ARG A 709 11.41 -18.17 13.06
CA ARG A 709 11.76 -17.84 11.66
C ARG A 709 11.36 -18.93 10.67
N GLN A 710 10.98 -20.12 11.16
CA GLN A 710 10.42 -21.23 10.37
C GLN A 710 8.88 -21.29 10.46
N ARG A 711 8.21 -20.34 11.14
CA ARG A 711 6.78 -20.43 11.47
C ARG A 711 5.92 -19.38 10.75
N VAL A 712 4.74 -19.80 10.31
CA VAL A 712 3.64 -18.95 9.84
C VAL A 712 2.41 -19.19 10.70
N THR A 713 1.76 -18.12 11.15
CA THR A 713 0.48 -18.18 11.87
C THR A 713 -0.65 -17.73 10.96
N LEU A 714 -1.62 -18.61 10.75
CA LEU A 714 -2.81 -18.37 9.94
C LEU A 714 -4.01 -18.13 10.85
N LEU A 715 -4.67 -16.99 10.65
CA LEU A 715 -5.88 -16.59 11.33
C LEU A 715 -7.04 -16.53 10.34
N ALA A 716 -8.20 -17.02 10.78
CA ALA A 716 -9.42 -16.95 10.01
C ALA A 716 -10.57 -16.53 10.93
N ASP A 717 -11.36 -15.58 10.44
CA ASP A 717 -12.62 -15.19 11.04
C ASP A 717 -13.61 -16.35 11.05
N ASP A 718 -14.57 -16.32 11.98
CA ASP A 718 -15.50 -17.44 12.13
C ASP A 718 -16.69 -17.34 11.19
N GLY A 719 -17.10 -18.51 10.69
CA GLY A 719 -18.32 -18.62 9.88
C GLY A 719 -19.60 -18.71 10.71
N ALA A 720 -19.51 -18.71 12.05
CA ALA A 720 -20.66 -18.92 12.94
C ALA A 720 -21.51 -17.66 13.13
N ARG A 721 -20.93 -16.48 12.87
CA ARG A 721 -21.61 -15.19 12.85
C ARG A 721 -21.62 -14.54 11.46
N PRO A 722 -22.26 -15.15 10.44
CA PRO A 722 -22.46 -14.46 9.17
C PRO A 722 -23.44 -13.29 9.35
N GLU A 723 -23.31 -12.29 8.48
CA GLU A 723 -24.18 -11.11 8.45
C GLU A 723 -25.66 -11.53 8.20
N ASN A 724 -26.59 -10.59 8.39
CA ASN A 724 -28.02 -10.83 8.68
C ASN A 724 -28.81 -11.71 7.69
N ASP A 725 -28.29 -12.06 6.51
CA ASP A 725 -28.97 -12.82 5.47
C ASP A 725 -28.35 -14.22 5.17
N SER A 726 -29.17 -15.14 4.67
CA SER A 726 -28.74 -16.53 4.41
C SER A 726 -27.64 -16.72 3.36
N TRP A 727 -27.42 -15.74 2.47
CA TRP A 727 -26.38 -15.79 1.44
C TRP A 727 -24.98 -15.45 2.00
N GLU A 728 -24.90 -14.86 3.20
CA GLU A 728 -23.65 -14.43 3.84
C GLU A 728 -22.95 -15.59 4.56
N ILE A 729 -23.62 -16.73 4.77
CA ILE A 729 -23.03 -17.97 5.30
C ILE A 729 -21.85 -18.43 4.44
N SER A 730 -21.98 -18.37 3.10
CA SER A 730 -20.87 -18.74 2.21
C SER A 730 -19.68 -17.79 2.34
N THR A 731 -19.94 -16.51 2.60
CA THR A 731 -18.90 -15.50 2.85
C THR A 731 -18.17 -15.79 4.16
N GLY A 732 -18.89 -16.02 5.26
CA GLY A 732 -18.28 -16.38 6.55
C GLY A 732 -17.42 -17.65 6.48
N LYS A 733 -17.91 -18.71 5.80
CA LYS A 733 -17.11 -19.93 5.56
C LYS A 733 -15.90 -19.71 4.67
N SER A 734 -15.97 -18.76 3.74
CA SER A 734 -14.87 -18.50 2.80
C SER A 734 -13.61 -18.02 3.50
N HIS A 735 -13.70 -17.33 4.65
CA HIS A 735 -12.54 -16.87 5.42
C HIS A 735 -11.64 -18.02 5.84
N THR A 736 -12.22 -19.05 6.48
CA THR A 736 -11.50 -20.28 6.85
C THR A 736 -11.04 -21.06 5.61
N ASN A 737 -11.89 -21.23 4.60
CA ASN A 737 -11.52 -21.99 3.39
C ASN A 737 -10.37 -21.35 2.60
N ASN A 738 -10.35 -20.01 2.51
CA ASN A 738 -9.26 -19.27 1.86
C ASN A 738 -7.98 -19.35 2.69
N SER A 739 -8.08 -19.37 4.02
CA SER A 739 -6.93 -19.61 4.90
C SER A 739 -6.37 -21.02 4.74
N GLU A 740 -7.23 -22.04 4.58
CA GLU A 740 -6.80 -23.41 4.24
C GLU A 740 -6.14 -23.47 2.86
N ALA A 741 -6.66 -22.73 1.88
CA ALA A 741 -6.02 -22.64 0.55
C ALA A 741 -4.63 -22.01 0.63
N ILE A 742 -4.42 -21.01 1.51
CA ILE A 742 -3.08 -20.49 1.81
C ILE A 742 -2.20 -21.55 2.47
N ALA A 743 -2.73 -22.31 3.44
CA ALA A 743 -1.98 -23.36 4.12
C ALA A 743 -1.40 -24.40 3.16
N GLU A 744 -2.13 -24.72 2.08
CA GLU A 744 -1.68 -25.63 1.01
C GLU A 744 -0.50 -25.08 0.18
N LEU A 745 -0.34 -23.75 0.11
CA LEU A 745 0.78 -23.10 -0.59
C LEU A 745 2.05 -23.04 0.27
N ILE A 746 1.93 -23.24 1.59
CA ILE A 746 3.06 -23.20 2.52
C ILE A 746 3.80 -24.55 2.46
N PRO A 747 5.12 -24.56 2.17
CA PRO A 747 5.84 -25.79 1.97
C PRO A 747 6.07 -26.52 3.31
N PRO A 748 6.24 -27.86 3.29
CA PRO A 748 6.47 -28.63 4.50
C PRO A 748 7.70 -28.21 5.31
N THR A 749 8.66 -27.50 4.73
CA THR A 749 9.79 -26.89 5.45
C THR A 749 9.38 -25.83 6.45
N ILE A 750 8.14 -25.32 6.40
CA ILE A 750 7.59 -24.31 7.31
C ILE A 750 6.62 -24.96 8.31
N GLU A 751 6.64 -24.46 9.53
CA GLU A 751 5.68 -24.78 10.58
C GLU A 751 4.44 -23.88 10.42
N ILE A 752 3.26 -24.49 10.39
CA ILE A 752 1.99 -23.75 10.33
C ILE A 752 1.34 -23.82 11.71
N ASN A 753 1.05 -22.65 12.27
CA ASN A 753 0.17 -22.47 13.42
C ASN A 753 -1.19 -21.96 12.93
N LYS A 754 -2.31 -22.53 13.39
CA LYS A 754 -3.66 -22.13 12.97
C LYS A 754 -4.46 -21.64 14.16
N LEU A 755 -4.90 -20.39 14.10
CA LEU A 755 -5.77 -19.72 15.06
C LEU A 755 -7.09 -19.39 14.38
N TYR A 756 -7.97 -20.37 14.24
CA TYR A 756 -9.27 -20.18 13.63
C TYR A 756 -10.29 -19.84 14.70
N MET A 757 -11.02 -18.75 14.51
CA MET A 757 -11.95 -18.21 15.52
C MET A 757 -13.03 -19.22 15.95
N LEU A 758 -13.35 -20.22 15.12
CA LEU A 758 -14.25 -21.33 15.45
C LEU A 758 -13.72 -22.29 16.54
N GLU A 759 -12.43 -22.27 16.85
CA GLU A 759 -11.84 -23.09 17.91
C GLU A 759 -12.00 -22.47 19.30
N TYR A 760 -12.44 -21.21 19.39
CA TYR A 760 -12.51 -20.45 20.64
C TYR A 760 -13.96 -20.19 21.05
N PRO A 761 -14.28 -20.30 22.35
CA PRO A 761 -15.63 -20.09 22.85
C PRO A 761 -16.05 -18.61 22.73
N GLU A 762 -17.34 -18.39 22.48
CA GLU A 762 -17.95 -17.06 22.59
C GLU A 762 -18.22 -16.70 24.05
N GLU A 763 -17.95 -15.45 24.40
CA GLU A 763 -18.36 -14.83 25.66
C GLU A 763 -19.29 -13.65 25.39
N SER A 764 -20.32 -13.48 26.21
CA SER A 764 -21.26 -12.36 26.06
C SER A 764 -20.64 -11.04 26.49
N ASP A 765 -20.82 -10.00 25.69
CA ASP A 765 -20.32 -8.64 25.97
C ASP A 765 -21.37 -7.57 25.61
N VAL A 766 -21.14 -6.33 26.06
CA VAL A 766 -21.96 -5.15 25.75
C VAL A 766 -21.73 -4.57 24.34
N SER A 767 -20.89 -5.21 23.52
CA SER A 767 -20.67 -4.82 22.13
C SER A 767 -21.96 -4.84 21.30
N ILE A 768 -21.98 -4.11 20.18
CA ILE A 768 -23.11 -4.10 19.24
C ILE A 768 -23.45 -5.48 18.69
N TYR A 769 -22.48 -6.39 18.66
CA TYR A 769 -22.61 -7.77 18.21
C TYR A 769 -22.94 -8.74 19.35
N GLY A 770 -22.81 -8.29 20.61
CA GLY A 770 -23.18 -9.02 21.83
C GLY A 770 -22.22 -10.13 22.24
N VAL A 771 -21.13 -10.36 21.49
CA VAL A 771 -20.16 -11.43 21.74
C VAL A 771 -18.72 -10.98 21.50
N VAL A 772 -17.80 -11.64 22.19
CA VAL A 772 -16.34 -11.53 22.05
C VAL A 772 -15.68 -12.91 22.18
N LYS A 773 -14.43 -13.06 21.73
CA LYS A 773 -13.64 -14.31 21.88
C LYS A 773 -12.26 -14.03 22.51
N PRO A 774 -12.19 -13.76 23.83
CA PRO A 774 -10.96 -13.35 24.49
C PRO A 774 -9.85 -14.41 24.45
N GLU A 775 -10.20 -15.70 24.50
CA GLU A 775 -9.22 -16.79 24.37
C GLU A 775 -8.54 -16.82 22.99
N ALA A 776 -9.22 -16.36 21.93
CA ALA A 776 -8.62 -16.22 20.61
C ALA A 776 -7.59 -15.07 20.59
N THR A 777 -7.93 -13.93 21.20
CA THR A 777 -7.00 -12.81 21.39
C THR A 777 -5.79 -13.25 22.20
N LYS A 778 -6.00 -13.97 23.31
CA LYS A 778 -4.92 -14.50 24.15
C LYS A 778 -3.99 -15.43 23.37
N ALA A 779 -4.54 -16.39 22.60
CA ALA A 779 -3.74 -17.30 21.79
C ALA A 779 -2.94 -16.58 20.68
N LEU A 780 -3.46 -15.47 20.15
CA LEU A 780 -2.71 -14.59 19.24
C LEU A 780 -1.56 -13.87 19.97
N MET A 781 -1.81 -13.30 21.16
CA MET A 781 -0.76 -12.67 21.97
C MET A 781 0.36 -13.66 22.33
N GLU A 782 0.00 -14.90 22.68
CA GLU A 782 0.94 -16.00 22.92
C GLU A 782 1.73 -16.35 21.64
N SER A 783 1.09 -16.38 20.47
CA SER A 783 1.76 -16.63 19.19
C SER A 783 2.75 -15.51 18.81
N ILE A 784 2.42 -14.25 19.14
CA ILE A 784 3.31 -13.10 18.97
C ILE A 784 4.50 -13.21 19.93
N SER A 785 4.23 -13.50 21.21
CA SER A 785 5.26 -13.62 22.25
C SER A 785 6.23 -14.78 22.01
N THR A 786 5.72 -15.96 21.65
CA THR A 786 6.56 -17.11 21.29
C THR A 786 7.30 -16.89 19.96
N GLY A 787 6.69 -16.14 19.05
CA GLY A 787 7.26 -15.68 17.80
C GLY A 787 6.75 -16.46 16.59
N THR A 788 6.55 -15.74 15.49
CA THR A 788 6.19 -16.26 14.16
C THR A 788 6.75 -15.29 13.12
N ALA A 789 7.16 -15.77 11.94
CA ALA A 789 7.73 -14.90 10.92
C ALA A 789 6.66 -14.13 10.14
N ILE A 790 5.52 -14.79 9.89
CA ILE A 790 4.36 -14.22 9.20
C ILE A 790 3.11 -14.46 10.04
N ILE A 791 2.26 -13.44 10.11
CA ILE A 791 0.88 -13.52 10.58
C ILE A 791 -0.01 -13.21 9.40
N SER A 792 -0.91 -14.11 9.03
CA SER A 792 -1.90 -13.86 7.97
C SER A 792 -3.31 -13.96 8.50
N TYR A 793 -4.12 -12.92 8.26
CA TYR A 793 -5.52 -12.88 8.65
C TYR A 793 -6.40 -12.75 7.41
N ILE A 794 -7.45 -13.58 7.33
CA ILE A 794 -8.53 -13.44 6.35
C ILE A 794 -9.85 -13.37 7.11
N GLY A 795 -10.62 -12.32 6.88
CA GLY A 795 -11.85 -12.08 7.62
C GLY A 795 -12.44 -10.70 7.45
N HIS A 796 -13.40 -10.37 8.30
CA HIS A 796 -13.93 -9.00 8.40
C HIS A 796 -12.98 -8.08 9.16
N GLY A 797 -13.11 -6.79 8.92
CA GLY A 797 -12.23 -5.80 9.52
C GLY A 797 -12.73 -4.41 9.23
N SER A 798 -12.20 -3.49 10.01
CA SER A 798 -12.41 -2.06 9.90
C SER A 798 -11.08 -1.35 10.17
N PRO A 799 -11.00 -0.02 10.00
CA PRO A 799 -9.80 0.72 10.37
C PRO A 799 -9.35 0.50 11.82
N THR A 800 -10.22 0.09 12.75
CA THR A 800 -9.88 0.02 14.18
C THR A 800 -10.00 -1.38 14.81
N GLN A 801 -10.40 -2.40 14.04
CA GLN A 801 -10.73 -3.73 14.57
C GLN A 801 -10.59 -4.86 13.54
N LEU A 802 -10.21 -6.07 13.99
CA LEU A 802 -10.34 -7.34 13.26
C LEU A 802 -11.42 -8.24 13.88
N ALA A 803 -12.19 -8.92 13.01
CA ALA A 803 -13.35 -9.78 13.34
C ALA A 803 -14.49 -9.03 14.07
N GLN A 804 -15.73 -9.51 13.95
CA GLN A 804 -16.87 -8.88 14.66
C GLN A 804 -16.76 -9.09 16.19
N GLU A 805 -16.17 -10.22 16.59
CA GLU A 805 -15.96 -10.67 17.98
C GLU A 805 -14.75 -10.00 18.65
N ARG A 806 -14.21 -8.93 18.07
CA ARG A 806 -13.06 -8.16 18.58
C ARG A 806 -11.83 -9.02 18.81
N LEU A 807 -11.37 -9.75 17.79
CA LEU A 807 -10.10 -10.50 17.86
C LEU A 807 -8.95 -9.55 18.20
N LEU A 808 -8.87 -8.41 17.50
CA LEU A 808 -8.03 -7.27 17.84
C LEU A 808 -8.86 -5.99 17.77
N TYR A 809 -8.68 -5.06 18.71
CA TYR A 809 -9.40 -3.80 18.80
C TYR A 809 -8.52 -2.68 19.39
N LEU A 810 -8.38 -1.56 18.68
CA LEU A 810 -7.49 -0.46 19.08
C LEU A 810 -7.84 0.11 20.46
N GLU A 811 -9.11 0.42 20.72
CA GLU A 811 -9.52 1.08 21.97
C GLU A 811 -9.35 0.17 23.21
N ARG A 812 -9.22 -1.15 23.01
CA ARG A 812 -8.89 -2.08 24.11
C ARG A 812 -7.42 -1.97 24.53
N GLY A 813 -6.55 -1.38 23.70
CA GLY A 813 -5.12 -1.27 23.94
C GLY A 813 -4.34 -2.54 23.57
N ASP A 814 -4.84 -3.32 22.60
CA ASP A 814 -4.25 -4.62 22.26
C ASP A 814 -2.80 -4.52 21.79
N ILE A 815 -2.45 -3.49 21.00
CA ILE A 815 -1.08 -3.29 20.50
C ILE A 815 -0.10 -3.13 21.66
N GLN A 816 -0.49 -2.42 22.72
CA GLN A 816 0.35 -2.18 23.89
C GLN A 816 0.59 -3.46 24.70
N THR A 817 -0.29 -4.46 24.58
CA THR A 817 -0.15 -5.77 25.23
C THR A 817 0.65 -6.80 24.43
N MET A 818 0.91 -6.51 23.15
CA MET A 818 1.79 -7.36 22.34
C MET A 818 3.21 -7.33 22.92
N ASN A 819 3.90 -8.48 22.90
CA ASN A 819 5.28 -8.57 23.39
C ASN A 819 6.13 -9.52 22.50
N PRO A 820 6.39 -9.16 21.23
CA PRO A 820 7.19 -9.98 20.33
C PRO A 820 8.68 -10.04 20.73
N GLY A 821 9.13 -9.14 21.61
CA GLY A 821 10.55 -8.88 21.82
C GLY A 821 11.23 -8.56 20.48
N LYS A 822 12.30 -9.29 20.16
CA LYS A 822 13.04 -9.16 18.89
C LYS A 822 12.46 -10.00 17.73
N LYS A 823 11.26 -10.59 17.88
CA LYS A 823 10.67 -11.54 16.93
C LYS A 823 9.50 -10.92 16.16
N LEU A 824 9.76 -9.83 15.44
CA LEU A 824 8.72 -9.00 14.82
C LEU A 824 8.17 -9.62 13.52
N PRO A 825 6.89 -10.06 13.48
CA PRO A 825 6.29 -10.68 12.32
C PRO A 825 5.97 -9.67 11.21
N VAL A 826 5.95 -10.17 9.97
CA VAL A 826 5.24 -9.53 8.86
C VAL A 826 3.76 -9.88 8.95
N TRP A 827 2.89 -8.87 8.90
CA TRP A 827 1.44 -9.05 8.89
C TRP A 827 0.90 -8.96 7.46
N ILE A 828 0.13 -9.96 7.03
CA ILE A 828 -0.59 -9.99 5.75
C ILE A 828 -2.08 -10.09 6.07
N VAL A 829 -2.75 -8.95 6.09
CA VAL A 829 -4.13 -8.82 6.58
C VAL A 829 -5.06 -8.58 5.39
N GLY A 830 -5.66 -9.66 4.90
CA GLY A 830 -6.64 -9.65 3.82
C GLY A 830 -8.04 -9.38 4.36
N THR A 831 -8.37 -8.10 4.53
CA THR A 831 -9.68 -7.64 5.04
C THR A 831 -10.09 -6.32 4.37
N CYS A 832 -11.16 -5.66 4.83
CA CYS A 832 -11.58 -4.34 4.37
C CYS A 832 -10.93 -3.23 5.20
N SER A 833 -10.30 -2.25 4.54
CA SER A 833 -9.95 -0.94 5.08
C SER A 833 -9.10 -0.93 6.37
N PHE A 834 -8.36 -1.99 6.65
CA PHE A 834 -7.54 -2.09 7.88
C PHE A 834 -6.31 -1.18 7.85
N GLY A 835 -5.87 -0.78 6.65
CA GLY A 835 -4.87 0.26 6.42
C GLY A 835 -5.47 1.52 5.78
N HIS A 836 -6.62 1.99 6.29
CA HIS A 836 -7.26 3.24 5.84
C HIS A 836 -6.47 4.47 6.31
N PHE A 837 -5.29 4.68 5.73
CA PHE A 837 -4.31 5.66 6.22
C PHE A 837 -4.59 7.11 5.83
N ASP A 838 -5.59 7.39 5.00
CA ASP A 838 -5.89 8.76 4.54
C ASP A 838 -7.02 9.45 5.32
N ASP A 839 -7.51 8.85 6.41
CA ASP A 839 -8.58 9.41 7.25
C ASP A 839 -8.01 10.47 8.20
N VAL A 840 -8.54 11.71 8.11
CA VAL A 840 -8.11 12.85 8.93
C VAL A 840 -8.51 12.75 10.41
N GLN A 841 -9.36 11.80 10.80
CA GLN A 841 -9.89 11.70 12.17
C GLN A 841 -9.52 10.38 12.87
N VAL A 842 -9.21 9.34 12.11
CA VAL A 842 -9.03 7.98 12.63
C VAL A 842 -7.74 7.38 12.12
N GLU A 843 -6.79 7.19 13.02
CA GLU A 843 -5.60 6.39 12.77
C GLU A 843 -5.99 4.92 12.60
N SER A 844 -5.56 4.32 11.49
CA SER A 844 -5.89 2.92 11.21
C SER A 844 -5.00 1.95 11.99
N PHE A 845 -5.50 0.74 12.22
CA PHE A 845 -4.83 -0.27 13.02
C PHE A 845 -3.50 -0.66 12.37
N ALA A 846 -3.44 -0.75 11.03
CA ALA A 846 -2.19 -1.04 10.34
C ALA A 846 -1.09 -0.02 10.64
N GLU A 847 -1.45 1.27 10.75
CA GLU A 847 -0.52 2.35 11.05
C GLU A 847 0.00 2.26 12.47
N GLU A 848 -0.90 2.14 13.45
CA GLU A 848 -0.51 2.00 14.86
C GLU A 848 0.32 0.73 15.08
N LEU A 849 -0.01 -0.36 14.39
CA LEU A 849 0.70 -1.64 14.49
C LEU A 849 2.14 -1.56 13.95
N VAL A 850 2.37 -0.83 12.85
CA VAL A 850 3.72 -0.66 12.30
C VAL A 850 4.51 0.41 13.05
N ARG A 851 3.86 1.46 13.58
CA ARG A 851 4.47 2.54 14.37
C ARG A 851 4.92 2.09 15.77
N ALA A 852 4.26 1.08 16.36
CA ALA A 852 4.53 0.62 17.72
C ALA A 852 6.03 0.27 17.93
N PRO A 853 6.78 0.94 18.82
CA PRO A 853 8.23 0.78 18.92
C PRO A 853 8.62 -0.61 19.43
N MET A 854 9.51 -1.32 18.71
CA MET A 854 9.94 -2.70 19.02
C MET A 854 8.78 -3.65 19.40
N ASN A 855 7.59 -3.38 18.87
CA ASN A 855 6.36 -4.10 19.15
C ASN A 855 5.52 -4.18 17.87
N GLY A 856 4.46 -4.99 17.88
CA GLY A 856 3.51 -5.11 16.78
C GLY A 856 4.11 -5.78 15.54
N ALA A 857 4.33 -5.00 14.47
CA ALA A 857 4.76 -5.50 13.17
C ALA A 857 6.15 -4.99 12.75
N SER A 858 6.84 -5.80 11.93
CA SER A 858 7.98 -5.36 11.12
C SER A 858 7.55 -4.72 9.79
N ALA A 859 6.47 -5.25 9.20
CA ALA A 859 5.76 -4.68 8.08
C ALA A 859 4.30 -5.16 8.07
N VAL A 860 3.40 -4.40 7.45
CA VAL A 860 1.98 -4.75 7.27
C VAL A 860 1.63 -4.63 5.80
N ILE A 861 1.09 -5.69 5.19
CA ILE A 861 0.43 -5.65 3.89
C ILE A 861 -1.07 -5.74 4.14
N SER A 862 -1.82 -4.70 3.80
CA SER A 862 -3.27 -4.68 3.96
C SER A 862 -3.96 -3.75 2.97
N THR A 863 -5.29 -3.69 3.03
CA THR A 863 -6.11 -2.89 2.10
C THR A 863 -6.44 -1.52 2.68
N THR A 864 -6.49 -0.51 1.80
CA THR A 864 -6.88 0.87 2.15
C THR A 864 -8.39 1.07 2.10
N ARG A 865 -9.14 0.21 1.40
CA ARG A 865 -10.61 0.26 1.24
C ARG A 865 -11.23 -1.13 1.21
N ILE A 866 -12.56 -1.16 1.13
CA ILE A 866 -13.36 -2.38 0.94
C ILE A 866 -12.91 -3.10 -0.33
N ILE A 867 -12.68 -4.40 -0.21
CA ILE A 867 -12.27 -5.29 -1.29
C ILE A 867 -13.24 -6.46 -1.43
N SER A 868 -13.45 -6.96 -2.64
CA SER A 868 -14.24 -8.18 -2.83
C SER A 868 -13.52 -9.40 -2.26
N VAL A 869 -14.28 -10.36 -1.73
CA VAL A 869 -13.76 -11.64 -1.19
C VAL A 869 -12.89 -12.37 -2.23
N ASN A 870 -13.30 -12.31 -3.50
CA ASN A 870 -12.63 -12.99 -4.61
C ASN A 870 -11.27 -12.33 -4.91
N ALA A 871 -11.24 -11.00 -5.02
CA ALA A 871 -10.00 -10.27 -5.22
C ALA A 871 -9.04 -10.48 -4.06
N ASN A 872 -9.54 -10.39 -2.82
CA ASN A 872 -8.75 -10.64 -1.62
C ASN A 872 -8.10 -12.04 -1.66
N ALA A 873 -8.89 -13.09 -1.85
CA ALA A 873 -8.40 -14.47 -1.91
C ALA A 873 -7.36 -14.69 -3.03
N ASN A 874 -7.60 -14.11 -4.21
CA ASN A 874 -6.67 -14.20 -5.34
C ASN A 874 -5.34 -13.50 -5.02
N TYR A 875 -5.39 -12.25 -4.56
CA TYR A 875 -4.18 -11.47 -4.26
C TYR A 875 -3.39 -12.07 -3.10
N THR A 876 -4.04 -12.52 -2.02
CA THR A 876 -3.34 -13.20 -0.92
C THR A 876 -2.75 -14.54 -1.34
N GLY A 877 -3.47 -15.32 -2.17
CA GLY A 877 -2.95 -16.56 -2.73
C GLY A 877 -1.73 -16.36 -3.64
N ASP A 878 -1.76 -15.33 -4.50
CA ASP A 878 -0.64 -14.97 -5.36
C ASP A 878 0.57 -14.42 -4.55
N LEU A 879 0.32 -13.70 -3.46
CA LEU A 879 1.36 -13.29 -2.50
C LEU A 879 2.05 -14.51 -1.89
N PHE A 880 1.30 -15.45 -1.31
CA PHE A 880 1.86 -16.66 -0.72
C PHE A 880 2.55 -17.56 -1.74
N SER A 881 2.04 -17.64 -2.96
CA SER A 881 2.69 -18.35 -4.08
C SER A 881 4.04 -17.72 -4.45
N THR A 882 4.15 -16.38 -4.35
CA THR A 882 5.41 -15.66 -4.56
C THR A 882 6.38 -15.85 -3.39
N ILE A 883 5.86 -15.80 -2.15
CA ILE A 883 6.64 -16.04 -0.92
C ILE A 883 7.26 -17.44 -0.94
N PHE A 884 6.46 -18.45 -1.30
CA PHE A 884 6.85 -19.86 -1.30
C PHE A 884 7.09 -20.43 -2.70
N ASN A 885 7.71 -19.64 -3.58
CA ASN A 885 7.94 -20.01 -4.96
C ASN A 885 8.74 -21.33 -5.05
N GLN A 886 8.23 -22.29 -5.84
CA GLN A 886 8.80 -23.62 -6.02
C GLN A 886 9.03 -24.39 -4.69
N GLY A 887 8.18 -24.15 -3.69
CA GLY A 887 8.24 -24.83 -2.40
C GLY A 887 9.39 -24.37 -1.49
N LYS A 888 9.93 -23.17 -1.74
CA LYS A 888 10.99 -22.55 -0.93
C LYS A 888 10.64 -21.10 -0.60
N VAL A 889 11.16 -20.61 0.52
CA VAL A 889 11.08 -19.19 0.85
C VAL A 889 11.89 -18.39 -0.17
N THR A 890 11.29 -17.35 -0.72
CA THR A 890 11.95 -16.46 -1.67
C THR A 890 12.94 -15.52 -0.97
N ASN A 891 14.02 -15.14 -1.67
CA ASN A 891 14.95 -14.11 -1.23
C ASN A 891 14.60 -12.72 -1.81
N LEU A 892 13.38 -12.57 -2.34
CA LEU A 892 12.88 -11.29 -2.85
C LEU A 892 12.54 -10.35 -1.68
N PRO A 893 12.80 -9.05 -1.84
CA PRO A 893 12.28 -8.03 -0.92
C PRO A 893 10.75 -8.01 -0.90
N ILE A 894 10.17 -7.66 0.24
CA ILE A 894 8.72 -7.65 0.47
C ILE A 894 7.98 -6.71 -0.49
N GLY A 895 8.58 -5.58 -0.89
CA GLY A 895 7.99 -4.69 -1.89
C GLY A 895 7.89 -5.35 -3.27
N SER A 896 8.87 -6.16 -3.66
CA SER A 896 8.81 -6.93 -4.92
C SER A 896 7.76 -8.05 -4.85
N ILE A 897 7.56 -8.63 -3.66
CA ILE A 897 6.50 -9.62 -3.41
C ILE A 897 5.13 -8.96 -3.54
N LEU A 898 4.89 -7.80 -2.93
CA LEU A 898 3.63 -7.07 -3.11
C LEU A 898 3.42 -6.65 -4.57
N ARG A 899 4.48 -6.17 -5.23
CA ARG A 899 4.39 -5.75 -6.63
C ARG A 899 4.06 -6.90 -7.59
N SER A 900 4.45 -8.15 -7.27
CA SER A 900 4.20 -9.30 -8.15
C SER A 900 2.71 -9.58 -8.37
N VAL A 901 1.84 -9.12 -7.46
CA VAL A 901 0.39 -9.30 -7.57
C VAL A 901 -0.30 -8.12 -8.27
N LYS A 902 0.43 -7.04 -8.56
CA LYS A 902 -0.13 -5.85 -9.23
C LYS A 902 -0.26 -6.10 -10.72
N THR A 903 -1.48 -6.35 -11.19
CA THR A 903 -1.77 -6.67 -12.60
C THR A 903 -2.40 -5.50 -13.37
N GLY A 904 -2.48 -4.31 -12.77
CA GLY A 904 -3.14 -3.11 -13.30
C GLY A 904 -4.67 -3.13 -13.18
N ASN A 905 -5.20 -4.12 -12.45
CA ASN A 905 -6.60 -4.16 -12.05
C ASN A 905 -6.84 -3.22 -10.85
N LYS A 906 -8.00 -2.55 -10.83
CA LYS A 906 -8.34 -1.50 -9.84
C LYS A 906 -8.20 -1.98 -8.39
N GLU A 907 -8.75 -3.16 -8.06
CA GLU A 907 -8.72 -3.70 -6.70
C GLU A 907 -7.30 -4.06 -6.22
N GLY A 908 -6.35 -4.21 -7.15
CA GLY A 908 -4.95 -4.39 -6.82
C GLY A 908 -4.33 -3.14 -6.18
N GLU A 909 -4.81 -1.94 -6.55
CA GLU A 909 -4.36 -0.65 -5.96
C GLU A 909 -4.72 -0.54 -4.47
N TYR A 910 -5.70 -1.33 -3.98
CA TYR A 910 -6.13 -1.27 -2.58
C TYR A 910 -5.08 -1.84 -1.63
N PHE A 911 -4.24 -2.78 -2.07
CA PHE A 911 -3.19 -3.35 -1.22
C PHE A 911 -1.99 -2.39 -1.09
N THR A 912 -1.64 -2.03 0.13
CA THR A 912 -0.48 -1.18 0.43
C THR A 912 0.48 -1.92 1.36
N LEU A 913 1.78 -1.68 1.17
CA LEU A 913 2.82 -2.10 2.10
C LEU A 913 3.12 -0.95 3.06
N PHE A 914 2.83 -1.17 4.34
CA PHE A 914 3.31 -0.35 5.44
C PHE A 914 4.63 -0.94 5.95
N GLY A 915 5.75 -0.34 5.58
CA GLY A 915 7.10 -0.80 5.92
C GLY A 915 8.10 -0.59 4.79
N ASP A 916 9.36 -0.96 5.02
CA ASP A 916 10.45 -0.81 4.06
C ASP A 916 10.29 -1.82 2.90
N PRO A 917 10.09 -1.39 1.65
CA PRO A 917 9.91 -2.27 0.50
C PRO A 917 11.16 -3.08 0.13
N ALA A 918 12.35 -2.68 0.61
CA ALA A 918 13.58 -3.42 0.41
C ALA A 918 13.86 -4.46 1.51
N MET A 919 13.04 -4.50 2.57
CA MET A 919 13.15 -5.48 3.64
C MET A 919 12.91 -6.91 3.12
N LYS A 920 13.67 -7.89 3.62
CA LYS A 920 13.41 -9.31 3.36
C LYS A 920 12.41 -9.90 4.35
N LEU A 921 11.83 -11.04 4.01
CA LEU A 921 11.04 -11.79 4.99
C LEU A 921 11.97 -12.23 6.16
N PRO A 922 11.49 -12.23 7.41
CA PRO A 922 12.23 -12.73 8.57
C PRO A 922 12.25 -14.29 8.58
N MET A 923 12.62 -14.89 7.44
CA MET A 923 12.63 -16.32 7.17
C MET A 923 13.85 -16.67 6.31
N PRO A 924 14.58 -17.76 6.61
CA PRO A 924 15.68 -18.21 5.75
C PRO A 924 15.20 -18.73 4.39
N ALA A 925 15.85 -18.29 3.31
CA ALA A 925 15.61 -18.80 1.96
C ALA A 925 16.30 -20.14 1.67
N ASP A 926 17.39 -20.40 2.39
CA ASP A 926 18.23 -21.57 2.20
C ASP A 926 17.59 -22.84 2.79
N THR A 927 17.87 -23.98 2.14
CA THR A 927 17.25 -25.27 2.47
C THR A 927 18.29 -26.34 2.71
N LEU A 928 18.00 -27.28 3.61
CA LEU A 928 18.84 -28.45 3.91
C LEU A 928 18.10 -29.77 3.65
N SER A 929 18.81 -30.89 3.67
CA SER A 929 18.24 -32.22 3.43
C SER A 929 18.41 -33.15 4.62
N ILE A 930 17.31 -33.75 5.09
CA ILE A 930 17.33 -34.84 6.08
C ILE A 930 17.43 -36.16 5.32
N THR A 931 18.57 -36.83 5.46
CA THR A 931 18.89 -38.02 4.66
C THR A 931 18.28 -39.28 5.26
N THR A 932 18.35 -39.45 6.58
CA THR A 932 17.99 -40.71 7.25
C THR A 932 17.21 -40.46 8.54
N ILE A 933 16.21 -41.30 8.79
CA ILE A 933 15.59 -41.53 10.10
C ILE A 933 15.73 -43.02 10.41
N ASN A 934 16.15 -43.36 11.62
CA ASN A 934 16.39 -44.74 12.03
C ASN A 934 15.84 -45.01 13.45
N PRO A 935 15.00 -46.04 13.65
CA PRO A 935 14.37 -46.89 12.62
C PRO A 935 13.41 -46.09 11.71
N ASP A 936 13.04 -46.66 10.57
CA ASP A 936 12.14 -46.02 9.59
C ASP A 936 10.67 -45.96 10.03
N THR A 937 10.29 -46.80 11.00
CA THR A 937 9.02 -46.77 11.74
C THR A 937 9.35 -46.63 13.23
N ILE A 938 8.77 -45.65 13.90
CA ILE A 938 9.17 -45.29 15.26
C ILE A 938 8.12 -45.80 16.25
N GLU A 939 8.56 -46.64 17.17
CA GLU A 939 7.75 -47.10 18.30
C GLU A 939 7.72 -46.03 19.40
N THR A 940 6.56 -45.81 20.04
CA THR A 940 6.47 -44.93 21.21
C THR A 940 7.47 -45.35 22.27
N LEU A 941 8.09 -44.38 22.95
CA LEU A 941 9.16 -44.54 23.94
C LEU A 941 10.47 -45.12 23.41
N ALA A 942 10.57 -45.58 22.15
CA ALA A 942 11.82 -46.05 21.59
C ALA A 942 12.75 -44.88 21.22
N LEU A 943 14.06 -45.13 21.27
CA LEU A 943 15.05 -44.19 20.79
C LEU A 943 15.10 -44.21 19.26
N ALA A 944 14.98 -43.03 18.64
CA ALA A 944 15.20 -42.84 17.22
C ALA A 944 16.30 -41.81 16.97
N SER A 945 16.89 -41.86 15.78
CA SER A 945 17.89 -40.90 15.33
C SER A 945 17.57 -40.33 13.96
N PHE A 946 18.05 -39.12 13.71
CA PHE A 946 18.02 -38.47 12.40
C PHE A 946 19.43 -38.06 11.98
N SER A 947 19.66 -37.98 10.67
CA SER A 947 20.87 -37.39 10.11
C SER A 947 20.58 -36.69 8.79
N GLY A 948 21.42 -35.71 8.44
CA GLY A 948 21.24 -34.90 7.25
C GLY A 948 22.48 -34.15 6.80
N GLN A 949 22.30 -33.39 5.73
CA GLN A 949 23.34 -32.60 5.07
C GLN A 949 22.87 -31.16 4.81
N GLN A 950 23.81 -30.23 4.92
CA GLN A 950 23.61 -28.81 4.71
C GLN A 950 24.83 -28.20 4.00
N THR A 951 24.61 -27.10 3.27
CA THR A 951 25.66 -26.40 2.51
C THR A 951 25.74 -24.90 2.83
N SER A 952 24.88 -24.40 3.70
CA SER A 952 24.71 -22.97 3.99
C SER A 952 25.65 -22.46 5.07
N ILE A 953 26.10 -23.35 5.96
CA ILE A 953 26.94 -23.01 7.12
C ILE A 953 28.29 -23.72 6.96
N SER A 954 29.37 -22.96 6.94
CA SER A 954 30.72 -23.50 6.73
C SER A 954 31.43 -23.91 8.03
N GLN A 955 30.98 -23.37 9.17
CA GLN A 955 31.60 -23.54 10.48
C GLN A 955 30.72 -24.42 11.40
N ASN A 956 30.93 -24.30 12.72
CA ASN A 956 30.04 -24.89 13.71
C ASN A 956 28.69 -24.17 13.69
N GLY A 957 27.63 -24.92 13.95
CA GLY A 957 26.30 -24.36 14.06
C GLY A 957 25.45 -25.09 15.09
N THR A 958 24.34 -24.46 15.43
CA THR A 958 23.30 -25.01 16.28
C THR A 958 22.07 -25.29 15.44
N GLY A 959 21.40 -26.40 15.73
CA GLY A 959 20.15 -26.79 15.10
C GLY A 959 19.06 -27.03 16.12
N ILE A 960 17.82 -26.78 15.69
CA ILE A 960 16.61 -27.04 16.45
C ILE A 960 15.78 -28.02 15.62
N VAL A 961 15.43 -29.15 16.22
CA VAL A 961 14.54 -30.15 15.63
C VAL A 961 13.18 -30.09 16.31
N THR A 962 12.13 -30.08 15.51
CA THR A 962 10.73 -30.13 15.97
C THR A 962 10.04 -31.31 15.29
N LEU A 963 9.53 -32.25 16.08
CA LEU A 963 8.73 -33.38 15.59
C LEU A 963 7.28 -33.15 15.99
N ARG A 964 6.38 -33.18 15.01
CA ARG A 964 4.94 -33.13 15.22
C ARG A 964 4.29 -34.40 14.73
N ASP A 965 3.23 -34.80 15.41
CA ASP A 965 2.41 -35.93 15.01
C ASP A 965 1.61 -35.64 13.73
N ALA A 966 0.85 -36.63 13.27
CA ALA A 966 -0.06 -36.52 12.15
C ALA A 966 -1.09 -35.39 12.31
N GLU A 967 -1.34 -34.71 11.20
CA GLU A 967 -2.40 -33.71 11.12
C GLU A 967 -3.80 -34.32 11.27
N ARG A 968 -4.66 -33.58 11.98
CA ARG A 968 -6.03 -34.00 12.28
C ARG A 968 -7.05 -33.21 11.47
N THR A 969 -7.96 -33.92 10.80
CA THR A 969 -9.10 -33.29 10.12
C THR A 969 -10.22 -33.12 11.14
N VAL A 970 -10.68 -31.88 11.32
CA VAL A 970 -11.77 -31.55 12.25
C VAL A 970 -12.96 -31.00 11.48
N THR A 971 -14.16 -31.29 11.98
CA THR A 971 -15.40 -30.67 11.50
C THR A 971 -16.03 -29.93 12.67
N ARG A 972 -16.34 -28.65 12.47
CA ARG A 972 -17.07 -27.83 13.44
C ARG A 972 -18.49 -27.61 12.94
N GLU A 973 -19.44 -27.73 13.86
CA GLU A 973 -20.84 -27.48 13.61
C GLU A 973 -21.31 -26.28 14.45
N TYR A 974 -22.13 -25.42 13.85
CA TYR A 974 -22.73 -24.27 14.50
C TYR A 974 -24.14 -24.04 13.98
N ASN A 975 -24.97 -23.33 14.76
CA ASN A 975 -26.34 -23.04 14.39
C ASN A 975 -26.46 -21.61 13.85
N PHE A 976 -27.04 -21.46 12.65
CA PHE A 976 -27.36 -20.16 12.08
C PHE A 976 -28.78 -20.18 11.49
N LEU A 977 -29.61 -19.19 11.83
CA LEU A 977 -31.02 -19.09 11.42
C LEU A 977 -31.82 -20.41 11.59
N SER A 978 -31.59 -21.12 12.71
CA SER A 978 -32.19 -22.45 13.00
C SER A 978 -31.78 -23.58 12.04
N THR A 979 -30.68 -23.42 11.31
CA THR A 979 -30.06 -24.46 10.49
C THR A 979 -28.68 -24.81 11.03
N ILE A 980 -28.35 -26.10 11.03
CA ILE A 980 -26.99 -26.57 11.36
C ILE A 980 -26.12 -26.33 10.13
N GLN A 981 -25.04 -25.61 10.34
CA GLN A 981 -23.97 -25.39 9.38
C GLN A 981 -22.72 -26.11 9.86
N SER A 982 -21.91 -26.58 8.92
CA SER A 982 -20.61 -27.16 9.22
C SER A 982 -19.52 -26.63 8.30
N ILE A 983 -18.29 -26.75 8.79
CA ILE A 983 -17.06 -26.50 8.06
C ILE A 983 -15.98 -27.50 8.51
N THR A 984 -15.15 -27.95 7.57
CA THR A 984 -14.11 -28.96 7.79
C THR A 984 -12.76 -28.37 7.40
N TYR A 985 -11.76 -28.52 8.26
CA TYR A 985 -10.39 -28.06 8.03
C TYR A 985 -9.38 -28.96 8.74
N THR A 986 -8.09 -28.76 8.46
CA THR A 986 -7.02 -29.58 9.02
C THR A 986 -6.23 -28.79 10.07
N LEU A 987 -6.11 -29.34 11.28
CA LEU A 987 -5.26 -28.78 12.33
C LEU A 987 -3.91 -29.51 12.38
N PRO A 988 -2.81 -28.79 12.69
CA PRO A 988 -1.51 -29.42 12.93
C PRO A 988 -1.59 -30.48 14.04
N GLY A 989 -0.74 -31.51 13.94
CA GLY A 989 -0.61 -32.51 14.98
C GLY A 989 0.07 -31.96 16.26
N PRO A 990 -0.18 -32.61 17.42
CA PRO A 990 0.54 -32.35 18.66
C PRO A 990 2.07 -32.29 18.51
N LEU A 991 2.72 -31.50 19.36
CA LEU A 991 4.19 -31.45 19.43
C LEU A 991 4.69 -32.70 20.16
N LEU A 992 5.52 -33.51 19.51
CA LEU A 992 6.06 -34.74 20.10
C LEU A 992 7.44 -34.52 20.72
N PHE A 993 8.28 -33.71 20.08
CA PHE A 993 9.64 -33.45 20.52
C PHE A 993 10.13 -32.09 20.01
N ARG A 994 10.82 -31.32 20.85
CA ARG A 994 11.55 -30.11 20.45
C ARG A 994 12.89 -30.01 21.16
N GLY A 995 13.99 -30.18 20.43
CA GLY A 995 15.32 -30.21 21.03
C GLY A 995 16.38 -29.51 20.20
N GLN A 996 17.51 -29.22 20.85
CA GLN A 996 18.67 -28.58 20.23
C GLN A 996 19.77 -29.61 19.94
N PHE A 997 20.54 -29.39 18.87
CA PHE A 997 21.72 -30.19 18.54
C PHE A 997 22.84 -29.28 18.02
N SER A 998 24.08 -29.70 18.20
CA SER A 998 25.23 -29.02 17.60
C SER A 998 25.78 -29.82 16.42
N PHE A 999 26.32 -29.15 15.41
CA PHE A 999 26.94 -29.79 14.26
C PHE A 999 28.18 -29.03 13.80
N ALA A 1000 29.03 -29.71 13.04
CA ALA A 1000 30.26 -29.15 12.50
C ALA A 1000 30.41 -29.54 11.02
N GLY A 1001 30.58 -28.54 10.16
CA GLY A 1001 30.67 -28.73 8.71
C GLY A 1001 29.34 -29.18 8.10
N GLU A 1002 29.39 -29.94 7.00
CA GLU A 1002 28.23 -30.21 6.15
C GLU A 1002 27.24 -31.25 6.70
N ASN A 1003 27.57 -32.00 7.75
CA ASN A 1003 26.73 -33.09 8.25
C ASN A 1003 26.23 -32.78 9.66
N PHE A 1004 25.00 -33.18 9.93
CA PHE A 1004 24.40 -33.11 11.26
C PHE A 1004 23.64 -34.38 11.58
N ASP A 1005 23.54 -34.69 12.87
CA ASP A 1005 22.76 -35.79 13.39
C ASP A 1005 22.25 -35.49 14.80
N GLY A 1006 21.25 -36.26 15.23
CA GLY A 1006 20.68 -36.13 16.56
C GLY A 1006 19.76 -37.28 16.90
N ASN A 1007 19.41 -37.36 18.17
CA ASN A 1007 18.49 -38.36 18.70
C ASN A 1007 17.19 -37.70 19.15
N PHE A 1008 16.11 -38.47 19.19
CA PHE A 1008 14.83 -38.06 19.73
C PHE A 1008 14.05 -39.28 20.25
N ARG A 1009 13.01 -39.01 21.03
CA ARG A 1009 12.08 -40.01 21.53
C ARG A 1009 10.66 -39.52 21.35
N VAL A 1010 9.75 -40.43 21.06
CA VAL A 1010 8.32 -40.14 20.85
C VAL A 1010 7.54 -40.53 22.11
N PRO A 1011 6.66 -39.67 22.64
CA PRO A 1011 5.85 -39.97 23.83
C PRO A 1011 4.79 -41.06 23.56
N LEU A 1012 4.16 -41.58 24.62
CA LEU A 1012 3.03 -42.51 24.50
C LEU A 1012 1.80 -41.87 23.84
N ASP A 1013 1.58 -40.58 24.05
CA ASP A 1013 0.40 -39.83 23.58
C ASP A 1013 0.46 -39.46 22.08
N ILE A 1014 0.81 -40.42 21.24
CA ILE A 1014 0.60 -40.26 19.80
C ILE A 1014 -0.88 -40.43 19.45
N SER A 1015 -1.24 -39.97 18.28
CA SER A 1015 -2.58 -40.06 17.70
C SER A 1015 -3.00 -41.50 17.34
N TYR A 1016 -2.04 -42.45 17.30
CA TYR A 1016 -2.21 -43.81 16.79
C TYR A 1016 -2.89 -43.87 15.41
N SER A 1017 -2.66 -42.81 14.62
CA SER A 1017 -3.19 -42.66 13.27
C SER A 1017 -2.34 -43.42 12.26
N ASP A 1018 -2.96 -43.87 11.16
CA ASP A 1018 -2.23 -44.38 9.98
C ASP A 1018 -1.55 -43.25 9.18
N LYS A 1019 -1.81 -41.99 9.53
CA LYS A 1019 -1.12 -40.82 8.97
C LYS A 1019 0.25 -40.66 9.65
N ASN A 1020 1.16 -40.02 8.94
CA ASN A 1020 2.54 -39.90 9.37
C ASN A 1020 2.84 -38.60 10.11
N ALA A 1021 3.80 -38.68 11.03
CA ALA A 1021 4.45 -37.53 11.65
C ALA A 1021 5.39 -36.80 10.69
N LYS A 1022 5.76 -35.59 11.10
CA LYS A 1022 6.57 -34.64 10.35
C LYS A 1022 7.65 -34.04 11.24
N MET A 1023 8.87 -34.00 10.73
CA MET A 1023 10.03 -33.38 11.39
C MET A 1023 10.47 -32.13 10.63
N ASN A 1024 10.61 -31.03 11.35
CA ASN A 1024 11.18 -29.77 10.86
C ASN A 1024 12.53 -29.53 11.54
N ILE A 1025 13.50 -29.04 10.78
CA ILE A 1025 14.81 -28.65 11.30
C ILE A 1025 15.08 -27.21 10.88
N TYR A 1026 15.57 -26.41 11.83
CA TYR A 1026 16.11 -25.09 11.61
C TYR A 1026 17.57 -25.11 12.09
N ILE A 1027 18.51 -24.70 11.25
CA ILE A 1027 19.93 -24.58 11.64
C ILE A 1027 20.42 -23.16 11.42
N TYR A 1028 21.38 -22.75 12.24
CA TYR A 1028 22.03 -21.45 12.17
C TYR A 1028 23.49 -21.53 12.67
N ASP A 1029 24.34 -20.61 12.22
CA ASP A 1029 25.70 -20.47 12.73
C ASP A 1029 25.76 -19.59 13.98
N GLU A 1030 26.85 -19.70 14.75
CA GLU A 1030 27.03 -18.92 15.99
C GLU A 1030 27.22 -17.41 15.71
N ASP A 1031 27.67 -17.05 14.51
CA ASP A 1031 27.89 -15.66 14.07
C ASP A 1031 26.62 -15.00 13.47
N GLY A 1032 25.53 -15.77 13.29
CA GLY A 1032 24.23 -15.31 12.78
C GLY A 1032 24.18 -14.92 11.30
N MET A 1033 25.13 -15.38 10.48
CA MET A 1033 25.26 -15.04 9.06
C MET A 1033 24.71 -16.13 8.13
N GLY A 1034 24.53 -17.36 8.60
CA GLY A 1034 24.01 -18.49 7.83
C GLY A 1034 22.86 -19.19 8.52
N GLU A 1035 21.75 -19.42 7.80
CA GLU A 1035 20.56 -20.12 8.30
C GLU A 1035 20.01 -21.06 7.22
N ALA A 1036 19.40 -22.19 7.59
CA ALA A 1036 18.71 -23.05 6.62
C ALA A 1036 17.54 -23.84 7.23
N LEU A 1037 16.56 -24.15 6.37
CA LEU A 1037 15.33 -24.86 6.73
C LEU A 1037 15.30 -26.28 6.14
N GLY A 1038 14.87 -27.23 6.95
CA GLY A 1038 14.76 -28.64 6.59
C GLY A 1038 13.43 -29.25 6.98
N ASN A 1039 13.01 -30.27 6.23
CA ASN A 1039 11.88 -31.10 6.59
C ASN A 1039 12.11 -32.56 6.22
N LYS A 1040 11.55 -33.45 7.04
CA LYS A 1040 11.29 -34.85 6.72
C LYS A 1040 9.83 -35.14 7.02
N SER A 1041 9.08 -35.44 5.97
CA SER A 1041 7.70 -35.92 6.07
C SER A 1041 7.68 -37.45 6.02
N GLN A 1042 6.50 -38.04 6.26
CA GLN A 1042 6.28 -39.49 6.17
C GLN A 1042 7.06 -40.31 7.21
N ILE A 1043 6.99 -39.89 8.48
CA ILE A 1043 7.53 -40.63 9.62
C ILE A 1043 6.40 -41.46 10.24
N PRO A 1044 6.35 -42.78 10.04
CA PRO A 1044 5.32 -43.64 10.63
C PRO A 1044 5.57 -43.81 12.13
N LEU A 1045 4.53 -43.67 12.92
CA LEU A 1045 4.54 -43.89 14.37
C LEU A 1045 3.66 -45.09 14.73
N VAL A 1046 4.12 -45.93 15.65
CA VAL A 1046 3.37 -47.09 16.14
C VAL A 1046 3.49 -47.21 17.65
N GLY A 1047 2.54 -47.89 18.28
CA GLY A 1047 2.63 -48.22 19.70
C GLY A 1047 3.77 -49.20 19.97
N GLY A 1048 4.63 -48.85 20.92
CA GLY A 1048 5.68 -49.72 21.46
C GLY A 1048 5.22 -50.56 22.64
N ASP A 1049 6.17 -51.25 23.28
CA ASP A 1049 5.93 -52.03 24.50
C ASP A 1049 5.57 -51.12 25.70
N ALA A 1050 4.86 -51.71 26.68
CA ALA A 1050 4.51 -50.99 27.91
C ALA A 1050 5.76 -50.58 28.70
N SER A 1051 5.78 -49.33 29.19
CA SER A 1051 6.86 -48.82 30.03
C SER A 1051 6.89 -49.53 31.39
N SER A 1052 8.09 -49.83 31.88
CA SER A 1052 8.30 -50.23 33.28
C SER A 1052 8.54 -49.03 34.21
N ASP A 1053 8.52 -47.81 33.66
CA ASP A 1053 8.72 -46.58 34.42
C ASP A 1053 7.41 -46.10 35.06
N HIS A 1054 7.50 -45.72 36.32
CA HIS A 1054 6.39 -45.24 37.15
C HIS A 1054 6.79 -43.98 37.94
N VAL A 1055 7.92 -43.36 37.60
CA VAL A 1055 8.44 -42.16 38.27
C VAL A 1055 8.28 -40.99 37.33
N GLY A 1056 7.63 -39.92 37.78
CA GLY A 1056 7.49 -38.70 36.99
C GLY A 1056 8.78 -37.87 36.94
N PRO A 1057 8.79 -36.79 36.13
CA PRO A 1057 9.98 -35.99 35.88
C PRO A 1057 10.52 -35.32 37.14
N ILE A 1058 11.84 -35.15 37.21
CA ILE A 1058 12.50 -34.35 38.24
C ILE A 1058 12.36 -32.88 37.87
N ILE A 1059 11.74 -32.10 38.76
CA ILE A 1059 11.56 -30.66 38.61
C ILE A 1059 12.58 -29.91 39.50
N SER A 1060 13.40 -29.06 38.90
CA SER A 1060 14.32 -28.15 39.61
C SER A 1060 14.20 -26.73 39.08
N PHE A 1061 14.55 -25.76 39.91
CA PHE A 1061 14.51 -24.34 39.58
C PHE A 1061 15.94 -23.81 39.62
N GLU A 1062 16.32 -23.00 38.65
CA GLU A 1062 17.66 -22.42 38.56
C GLU A 1062 17.57 -20.96 38.13
N SER A 1063 18.42 -20.10 38.70
CA SER A 1063 18.64 -18.77 38.14
C SER A 1063 19.45 -18.85 36.85
N GLU A 1064 19.52 -17.73 36.13
CA GLU A 1064 20.21 -17.66 34.85
C GLU A 1064 21.71 -18.04 34.90
N ASP A 1065 22.38 -17.78 36.02
CA ASP A 1065 23.77 -18.17 36.31
C ASP A 1065 23.95 -19.63 36.78
N GLY A 1066 22.85 -20.39 36.88
CA GLY A 1066 22.84 -21.81 37.24
C GLY A 1066 22.78 -22.10 38.74
N ARG A 1067 22.52 -21.11 39.60
CA ARG A 1067 22.26 -21.38 41.03
C ARG A 1067 20.90 -22.07 41.19
N ILE A 1068 20.90 -23.23 41.86
CA ILE A 1068 19.67 -23.95 42.18
C ILE A 1068 18.85 -23.15 43.20
N LEU A 1069 17.61 -22.88 42.85
CA LEU A 1069 16.64 -22.16 43.68
C LEU A 1069 15.73 -23.14 44.41
N SER A 1070 15.50 -22.86 45.70
CA SER A 1070 14.61 -23.61 46.58
C SER A 1070 13.58 -22.70 47.23
N THR A 1071 12.48 -23.29 47.69
CA THR A 1071 11.42 -22.59 48.42
C THR A 1071 12.00 -21.82 49.62
N GLY A 1072 11.77 -20.50 49.65
CA GLY A 1072 12.29 -19.56 50.64
C GLY A 1072 13.54 -18.79 50.22
N ASP A 1073 14.12 -19.11 49.06
CA ASP A 1073 15.25 -18.36 48.50
C ASP A 1073 14.83 -16.96 48.03
N HIS A 1074 15.84 -16.11 47.91
CA HIS A 1074 15.69 -14.75 47.40
C HIS A 1074 16.30 -14.66 46.00
N LEU A 1075 15.63 -13.95 45.11
CA LEU A 1075 16.06 -13.66 43.76
C LEU A 1075 15.94 -12.15 43.52
N GLY A 1076 16.87 -11.54 42.79
CA GLY A 1076 16.79 -10.11 42.48
C GLY A 1076 15.56 -9.82 41.62
N LYS A 1077 14.87 -8.70 41.86
CA LYS A 1077 13.86 -8.22 40.90
C LYS A 1077 14.54 -7.98 39.55
N GLY A 1078 13.99 -8.58 38.49
CA GLY A 1078 14.54 -8.52 37.12
C GLY A 1078 15.48 -9.68 36.75
N GLU A 1079 15.88 -10.54 37.68
CA GLU A 1079 16.59 -11.79 37.33
C GLU A 1079 15.62 -12.81 36.74
N THR A 1080 16.06 -13.57 35.72
CA THR A 1080 15.24 -14.63 35.12
C THR A 1080 15.47 -15.97 35.82
N MET A 1081 14.45 -16.82 35.82
CA MET A 1081 14.52 -18.19 36.31
C MET A 1081 14.21 -19.18 35.19
N ARG A 1082 14.90 -20.31 35.19
CA ARG A 1082 14.58 -21.47 34.35
C ARG A 1082 14.01 -22.58 35.23
N ILE A 1083 12.95 -23.21 34.75
CA ILE A 1083 12.46 -24.46 35.31
C ILE A 1083 13.07 -25.58 34.48
N ARG A 1084 13.83 -26.44 35.14
CA ARG A 1084 14.51 -27.58 34.54
C ARG A 1084 13.74 -28.84 34.82
N LEU A 1085 13.42 -29.57 33.76
CA LEU A 1085 12.75 -30.86 33.81
C LEU A 1085 13.71 -31.94 33.31
N THR A 1086 13.83 -33.01 34.07
CA THR A 1086 14.70 -34.16 33.72
C THR A 1086 13.95 -35.46 33.91
N ASP A 1087 13.95 -36.29 32.88
CA ASP A 1087 13.40 -37.64 32.92
C ASP A 1087 14.16 -38.59 31.99
N ALA A 1088 14.32 -39.86 32.36
CA ALA A 1088 15.02 -40.85 31.56
C ALA A 1088 14.31 -41.20 30.25
N LEU A 1089 12.97 -41.08 30.23
CA LEU A 1089 12.14 -41.25 29.04
C LEU A 1089 11.81 -39.92 28.36
N GLY A 1090 12.32 -38.80 28.87
CA GLY A 1090 12.03 -37.46 28.37
C GLY A 1090 10.69 -36.93 28.86
N ILE A 1091 10.39 -35.69 28.49
CA ILE A 1091 9.21 -34.91 28.86
C ILE A 1091 8.16 -34.99 27.74
N ASN A 1092 6.91 -35.14 28.13
CA ASN A 1092 5.77 -35.14 27.22
C ASN A 1092 5.40 -33.70 26.81
N LEU A 1093 5.37 -33.45 25.50
CA LEU A 1093 5.08 -32.14 24.90
C LEU A 1093 3.78 -32.12 24.09
N THR A 1094 2.99 -33.19 24.11
CA THR A 1094 1.81 -33.34 23.25
C THR A 1094 0.74 -32.31 23.56
N ASN A 1095 0.73 -31.81 24.80
CA ASN A 1095 -0.26 -30.87 25.27
C ASN A 1095 -1.70 -31.44 25.16
N GLU A 1096 -1.82 -32.76 25.23
CA GLU A 1096 -3.11 -33.43 25.30
C GLU A 1096 -3.76 -33.17 26.66
N ILE A 1097 -5.09 -33.17 26.68
CA ILE A 1097 -5.87 -32.83 27.88
C ILE A 1097 -5.47 -33.76 29.03
N GLY A 1098 -4.98 -33.18 30.11
CA GLY A 1098 -4.53 -33.88 31.31
C GLY A 1098 -3.04 -34.18 31.34
N HIS A 1099 -2.28 -33.97 30.26
CA HIS A 1099 -0.82 -34.18 30.19
C HIS A 1099 -0.06 -32.90 29.81
N GLU A 1100 -0.61 -31.73 30.12
CA GLU A 1100 0.03 -30.43 29.90
C GLU A 1100 1.09 -30.12 30.97
N ILE A 1101 2.12 -29.34 30.61
CA ILE A 1101 2.98 -28.66 31.56
C ILE A 1101 2.24 -27.40 32.03
N THR A 1102 1.84 -27.38 33.29
CA THR A 1102 1.03 -26.28 33.84
C THR A 1102 1.70 -25.62 35.01
N ILE A 1103 1.60 -24.29 35.09
CA ILE A 1103 1.90 -23.51 36.28
C ILE A 1103 0.59 -23.01 36.87
N THR A 1104 0.37 -23.30 38.14
CA THR A 1104 -0.78 -22.79 38.90
C THR A 1104 -0.30 -21.80 39.95
N ASN A 1105 -0.76 -20.56 39.86
CA ASN A 1105 -0.50 -19.54 40.88
C ASN A 1105 -1.18 -19.96 42.18
N ALA A 1106 -0.41 -20.04 43.26
CA ALA A 1106 -0.92 -20.56 44.52
C ALA A 1106 -1.90 -19.59 45.23
N THR A 1107 -1.90 -18.31 44.84
CA THR A 1107 -2.69 -17.25 45.47
C THR A 1107 -4.10 -17.16 44.88
N ASP A 1108 -4.22 -17.03 43.57
CA ASP A 1108 -5.51 -16.86 42.88
C ASP A 1108 -6.03 -18.15 42.21
N GLN A 1109 -5.23 -19.22 42.24
CA GLN A 1109 -5.53 -20.52 41.63
C GLN A 1109 -5.69 -20.47 40.11
N SER A 1110 -5.19 -19.41 39.46
CA SER A 1110 -5.10 -19.35 38.00
C SER A 1110 -4.06 -20.36 37.49
N THR A 1111 -4.39 -21.06 36.40
CA THR A 1111 -3.51 -22.05 35.78
C THR A 1111 -3.17 -21.63 34.36
N THR A 1112 -1.87 -21.65 34.03
CA THR A 1112 -1.35 -21.35 32.70
C THR A 1112 -0.68 -22.59 32.12
N ASN A 1113 -0.98 -22.86 30.86
CA ASN A 1113 -0.35 -23.92 30.08
C ASN A 1113 0.92 -23.38 29.42
N ILE A 1114 2.06 -24.00 29.71
CA ILE A 1114 3.38 -23.59 29.23
C ILE A 1114 4.11 -24.73 28.50
N THR A 1115 3.38 -25.76 28.06
CA THR A 1115 3.95 -26.93 27.37
C THR A 1115 4.77 -26.54 26.14
N ASN A 1116 4.30 -25.54 25.39
CA ASN A 1116 4.94 -25.08 24.17
C ASN A 1116 6.24 -24.30 24.39
N ASP A 1117 6.57 -23.93 25.63
CA ASP A 1117 7.78 -23.15 25.97
C ASP A 1117 8.98 -24.04 26.31
N PHE A 1118 8.75 -25.34 26.53
CA PHE A 1118 9.82 -26.28 26.85
C PHE A 1118 10.69 -26.60 25.63
N ILE A 1119 12.00 -26.67 25.86
CA ILE A 1119 12.99 -27.11 24.87
C ILE A 1119 14.03 -28.01 25.53
N TYR A 1120 14.37 -29.13 24.87
CA TYR A 1120 15.50 -29.97 25.32
C TYR A 1120 16.83 -29.26 25.10
N ASP A 1121 17.76 -29.46 26.05
CA ASP A 1121 19.11 -28.91 25.99
C ASP A 1121 19.89 -29.44 24.77
N VAL A 1122 21.00 -28.78 24.43
CA VAL A 1122 21.86 -29.17 23.31
C VAL A 1122 22.30 -30.63 23.44
N ASN A 1123 21.99 -31.43 22.42
CA ASN A 1123 22.28 -32.86 22.32
C ASN A 1123 21.61 -33.73 23.42
N SER A 1124 20.57 -33.22 24.07
CA SER A 1124 19.81 -33.91 25.12
C SER A 1124 18.44 -34.37 24.61
N ILE A 1125 17.97 -35.51 25.14
CA ILE A 1125 16.60 -36.02 24.95
C ILE A 1125 15.90 -36.33 26.28
N THR A 1126 16.58 -36.04 27.40
CA THR A 1126 16.13 -36.37 28.77
C THR A 1126 15.97 -35.13 29.63
N THR A 1127 16.73 -34.08 29.32
CA THR A 1127 16.81 -32.85 30.11
C THR A 1127 16.55 -31.64 29.22
N GLY A 1128 15.74 -30.72 29.71
CA GLY A 1128 15.46 -29.44 29.06
C GLY A 1128 15.00 -28.39 30.05
N THR A 1129 14.71 -27.21 29.51
CA THR A 1129 14.32 -26.05 30.30
C THR A 1129 13.13 -25.32 29.69
N LEU A 1130 12.43 -24.58 30.55
CA LEU A 1130 11.42 -23.60 30.18
C LEU A 1130 11.70 -22.30 30.97
N PRO A 1131 11.62 -21.13 30.32
CA PRO A 1131 11.81 -19.86 31.01
C PRO A 1131 10.60 -19.53 31.89
N TYR A 1132 10.83 -18.86 33.02
CA TYR A 1132 9.79 -18.26 33.84
C TYR A 1132 10.07 -16.76 34.02
N ILE A 1133 9.11 -15.94 33.61
CA ILE A 1133 9.17 -14.48 33.69
C ILE A 1133 8.31 -14.03 34.87
N PHE A 1134 8.89 -13.23 35.75
CA PHE A 1134 8.23 -12.67 36.93
C PHE A 1134 7.49 -11.37 36.58
N ASP A 1135 6.37 -11.07 37.25
CA ASP A 1135 5.78 -9.73 37.23
C ASP A 1135 6.68 -8.79 38.07
N GLU A 1136 7.08 -7.65 37.50
CA GLU A 1136 7.98 -6.68 38.15
C GLU A 1136 7.39 -6.10 39.45
N ASN A 1137 6.06 -6.13 39.59
CA ASN A 1137 5.36 -5.63 40.76
C ASN A 1137 5.28 -6.68 41.89
N GLU A 1138 5.56 -7.95 41.61
CA GLU A 1138 5.55 -8.99 42.62
C GLU A 1138 6.76 -8.84 43.56
N THR A 1139 6.52 -8.96 44.86
CA THR A 1139 7.58 -9.08 45.88
C THR A 1139 7.78 -10.52 46.35
N GLU A 1140 6.85 -11.39 45.99
CA GLU A 1140 6.83 -12.81 46.32
C GLU A 1140 6.18 -13.55 45.15
N VAL A 1141 6.76 -14.69 44.78
CA VAL A 1141 6.29 -15.55 43.69
C VAL A 1141 5.99 -16.91 44.28
N ARG A 1142 4.75 -17.38 44.14
CA ARG A 1142 4.32 -18.68 44.65
C ARG A 1142 3.48 -19.43 43.63
N PHE A 1143 4.00 -20.54 43.13
CA PHE A 1143 3.30 -21.37 42.17
C PHE A 1143 3.58 -22.86 42.34
N ILE A 1144 2.69 -23.67 41.79
CA ILE A 1144 2.83 -25.12 41.66
C ILE A 1144 3.01 -25.44 40.18
N ILE A 1145 4.11 -26.09 39.83
CA ILE A 1145 4.32 -26.63 38.49
C ILE A 1145 4.00 -28.12 38.46
N LYS A 1146 3.29 -28.55 37.42
CA LYS A 1146 3.03 -29.95 37.08
C LYS A 1146 3.62 -30.26 35.71
N ALA A 1147 4.31 -31.39 35.60
CA ALA A 1147 4.89 -31.87 34.34
C ALA A 1147 4.77 -33.39 34.23
N TRP A 1148 4.85 -33.88 32.99
CA TRP A 1148 4.67 -35.29 32.65
C TRP A 1148 5.88 -35.81 31.87
N ASP A 1149 6.31 -37.02 32.16
CA ASP A 1149 7.29 -37.73 31.32
C ASP A 1149 6.59 -38.29 30.06
N SER A 1150 7.38 -38.74 29.09
CA SER A 1150 6.90 -39.37 27.85
C SER A 1150 6.06 -40.63 28.08
N ALA A 1151 6.14 -41.25 29.27
CA ALA A 1151 5.38 -42.43 29.67
C ALA A 1151 4.12 -42.09 30.50
N ASN A 1152 3.75 -40.81 30.56
CA ASN A 1152 2.58 -40.28 31.26
C ASN A 1152 2.63 -40.43 32.79
N ASN A 1153 3.82 -40.42 33.38
CA ASN A 1153 4.03 -40.26 34.82
C ASN A 1153 4.18 -38.77 35.15
N SER A 1154 3.37 -38.27 36.10
CA SER A 1154 3.42 -36.86 36.51
C SER A 1154 4.25 -36.62 37.75
N SER A 1155 4.86 -35.44 37.83
CA SER A 1155 5.39 -34.85 39.06
C SER A 1155 4.83 -33.46 39.27
N GLU A 1156 4.65 -33.06 40.53
CA GLU A 1156 4.27 -31.71 40.94
C GLU A 1156 5.31 -31.16 41.92
N LYS A 1157 5.62 -29.87 41.80
CA LYS A 1157 6.52 -29.19 42.73
C LYS A 1157 6.08 -27.75 42.98
N GLU A 1158 6.00 -27.37 44.25
CA GLU A 1158 5.72 -26.00 44.67
C GLU A 1158 7.04 -25.22 44.83
N LEU A 1159 7.02 -23.95 44.41
CA LEU A 1159 8.08 -22.99 44.64
C LEU A 1159 7.51 -21.73 45.31
N LEU A 1160 8.24 -21.22 46.30
CA LEU A 1160 8.04 -19.90 46.91
C LEU A 1160 9.36 -19.13 46.84
N LEU A 1161 9.39 -18.00 46.14
CA LEU A 1161 10.56 -17.12 46.05
C LEU A 1161 10.22 -15.73 46.57
N ASN A 1162 11.17 -15.10 47.25
CA ASN A 1162 11.08 -13.69 47.62
C ASN A 1162 11.88 -12.85 46.61
N LEU A 1163 11.24 -11.84 46.03
CA LEU A 1163 11.89 -10.94 45.07
C LEU A 1163 12.44 -9.71 45.80
N THR A 1164 13.75 -9.49 45.72
CA THR A 1164 14.44 -8.41 46.46
C THR A 1164 14.88 -7.25 45.57
N GLU A 1165 14.70 -6.01 46.06
CA GLU A 1165 15.07 -4.76 45.36
C GLU A 1165 16.54 -4.32 45.59
N SER A 1166 17.25 -4.94 46.54
CA SER A 1166 18.51 -4.41 47.07
C SER A 1166 19.74 -5.15 46.53
N GLU A 1167 20.66 -4.42 45.89
CA GLU A 1167 22.03 -4.89 45.60
C GLU A 1167 22.95 -5.00 46.84
N ASN A 1168 22.49 -4.55 48.01
CA ASN A 1168 23.27 -4.66 49.25
C ASN A 1168 23.19 -6.09 49.82
N LEU A 1169 24.34 -6.64 50.23
CA LEU A 1169 24.44 -7.92 50.92
C LEU A 1169 23.52 -7.95 52.14
N SER A 1170 22.45 -8.72 52.04
CA SER A 1170 21.47 -8.92 53.10
C SER A 1170 21.49 -10.40 53.52
N LEU A 1171 21.71 -10.66 54.80
CA LEU A 1171 21.75 -12.02 55.33
C LEU A 1171 20.38 -12.37 55.92
N TYR A 1172 19.74 -13.38 55.32
CA TYR A 1172 18.46 -13.92 55.77
C TYR A 1172 18.67 -15.30 56.39
N ASN A 1173 17.93 -15.65 57.45
CA ASN A 1173 17.94 -16.98 58.07
C ASN A 1173 19.35 -17.49 58.49
N ILE A 1174 20.11 -16.67 59.22
CA ILE A 1174 21.44 -17.05 59.73
C ILE A 1174 21.31 -18.15 60.80
N PHE A 1175 21.87 -19.33 60.52
CA PHE A 1175 21.99 -20.43 61.48
C PHE A 1175 23.45 -20.81 61.69
N ASN A 1176 23.77 -21.24 62.90
CA ASN A 1176 25.06 -21.83 63.24
C ASN A 1176 24.96 -23.37 63.14
N TYR A 1177 25.81 -24.02 62.33
CA TYR A 1177 25.90 -25.49 62.25
C TYR A 1177 27.35 -25.99 62.20
N PRO A 1178 27.76 -26.94 63.08
CA PRO A 1178 26.99 -27.51 64.17
C PRO A 1178 26.77 -26.51 65.32
N ASN A 1179 25.63 -26.62 66.00
CA ASN A 1179 25.35 -25.87 67.23
C ASN A 1179 25.21 -26.86 68.40
N PRO A 1180 26.03 -26.77 69.46
CA PRO A 1180 27.11 -25.80 69.64
C PRO A 1180 28.34 -26.08 68.78
N PHE A 1181 29.09 -25.01 68.49
CA PHE A 1181 30.46 -25.08 67.98
C PHE A 1181 31.41 -25.35 69.17
N ASP A 1182 32.34 -26.29 69.03
CA ASP A 1182 33.52 -26.42 69.91
C ASP A 1182 34.67 -25.54 69.41
#